data_AF-A0A9P5DUC3-F1
#
_entry.id   AF-A0A9P5DUC3-F1
#
_cell.length_a   1.000
_cell.length_b   1.000
_cell.length_c   1.000
_cell.angle_alpha   90.00
_cell.angle_beta   90.00
_cell.angle_gamma   90.00
#
_symmetry.space_group_name_H-M   'P 1'
#
loop_
_entity.id
_entity.type
_entity.pdbx_description
1 polymer ?
#
loop_
_entity_poly.entity_id
_entity_poly.type
_entity_poly.pdbx_seq_one_letter_code
_entity_poly.pdbx_strand_id
1 'polypeptide(L)'
;MVKIRPPPKPTLPEPRPGMALSVAPAAHRYWLDDYEYYDQIGRDPLQQAKLWLIKETDARVAKLKEVIAAYPKQMHRRLMLNTVVERGDEALVRCFIETGMRLHPEFRDAPRPEEEEESIQKAKENEDPLDVDDIFIVPIHTAAAFKHTRCVKLLIEEGKVPVDSRDAYGHTPLMRGADEPELVAYLLEKGADPTLRTNPDTYHEDFVGPYPDVDALEFSAIFANAEVVKMLLDHPTWGIAAEKSSENGGRMVHVTPHCILAAAGQPKGFEALKLLLDRGGYPIRAADGKTKTELLTEAQRKTILEAIRVAVTDGQLESIQLLLSYEHPTDLDGNILPFEIPEELRKPLTWGAYEAIKEDNVPKFEFINGLGVVEHDTMSLDKRPEGQNLNLQHLLDKAAEAGSVNCVRLLVEKYGADPNKHRLPPGMKPLYWAAGNDKPEVVRLLIEKYGADIHLGSGSYATGPTALFAAIAFKSLESVAMLLRYGGPVDYINEEIRSISSPMTAILLAQMDGTKPSVRFEADDEAEKTRIKFDDWKNLNPPYVCLDLVPEDREWIDRLQARRPTEELRETGENARDLDEEEAKKREEEEEGDDDGIDPRILMNSFPAPEPRQSELRSDPDLLPEFKPWLVPV
;
A
#
# COMPACT_ATOMS: atom_id res chain seq x y z
N MET A 1 13.59 -0.22 29.59
CA MET A 1 12.89 -0.67 28.36
C MET A 1 13.67 -1.87 27.87
N VAL A 2 13.04 -3.04 27.74
CA VAL A 2 13.75 -4.25 27.27
C VAL A 2 14.32 -3.97 25.89
N LYS A 3 15.63 -4.18 25.71
CA LYS A 3 16.29 -3.92 24.43
C LYS A 3 16.22 -5.20 23.60
N ILE A 4 15.24 -5.22 22.69
CA ILE A 4 15.00 -6.33 21.77
C ILE A 4 15.58 -5.96 20.40
N ARG A 5 16.25 -6.92 19.77
CA ARG A 5 16.88 -6.75 18.46
C ARG A 5 16.46 -7.90 17.54
N PRO A 6 16.36 -7.65 16.22
CA PRO A 6 16.20 -8.75 15.27
C PRO A 6 17.44 -9.65 15.29
N PRO A 7 17.33 -10.89 14.80
CA PRO A 7 18.46 -11.77 14.52
C PRO A 7 19.55 -11.05 13.72
N PRO A 8 20.84 -11.37 13.95
CA PRO A 8 21.90 -10.92 13.05
C PRO A 8 21.62 -11.40 11.62
N LYS A 9 21.95 -10.56 10.63
CA LYS A 9 21.86 -10.98 9.23
C LYS A 9 22.89 -12.09 9.00
N PRO A 10 22.52 -13.17 8.30
CA PRO A 10 23.45 -14.26 8.02
C PRO A 10 24.60 -13.77 7.14
N THR A 11 25.76 -14.43 7.26
CA THR A 11 26.91 -14.10 6.42
C THR A 11 26.63 -14.50 4.98
N LEU A 12 26.63 -13.52 4.05
CA LEU A 12 26.50 -13.80 2.63
C LEU A 12 27.81 -14.41 2.09
N PRO A 13 27.76 -15.50 1.30
CA PRO A 13 28.97 -16.10 0.76
C PRO A 13 29.62 -15.17 -0.26
N GLU A 14 30.94 -15.00 -0.22
CA GLU A 14 31.63 -14.20 -1.25
C GLU A 14 31.41 -14.81 -2.64
N PRO A 15 30.91 -14.03 -3.62
CA PRO A 15 30.78 -14.53 -4.98
C PRO A 15 32.17 -14.77 -5.57
N ARG A 16 32.35 -15.90 -6.26
CA ARG A 16 33.60 -16.19 -6.99
C ARG A 16 33.81 -15.13 -8.10
N PRO A 17 35.06 -14.84 -8.52
CA PRO A 17 35.32 -13.95 -9.65
C PRO A 17 34.47 -14.33 -10.87
N GLY A 18 33.67 -13.39 -11.39
CA GLY A 18 32.71 -13.60 -12.48
C GLY A 18 31.30 -14.06 -12.06
N MET A 19 31.02 -14.18 -10.76
CA MET A 19 29.68 -14.47 -10.23
C MET A 19 29.09 -13.24 -9.51
N ALA A 20 27.77 -13.14 -9.49
CA ALA A 20 27.04 -12.18 -8.66
C ALA A 20 26.09 -12.94 -7.72
N LEU A 21 25.92 -12.43 -6.49
CA LEU A 21 24.83 -12.86 -5.61
C LEU A 21 23.53 -12.26 -6.13
N SER A 22 22.70 -13.08 -6.79
CA SER A 22 21.36 -12.64 -7.21
C SER A 22 20.41 -12.64 -6.02
N VAL A 23 19.77 -11.50 -5.77
CA VAL A 23 18.68 -11.37 -4.79
C VAL A 23 17.28 -11.32 -5.44
N ALA A 24 17.16 -11.47 -6.78
CA ALA A 24 16.01 -11.99 -7.60
C ALA A 24 15.92 -11.34 -9.03
N PRO A 25 15.25 -11.95 -10.05
CA PRO A 25 14.83 -13.34 -10.20
C PRO A 25 15.73 -14.13 -11.19
N ALA A 26 15.64 -15.45 -11.10
CA ALA A 26 16.29 -16.40 -11.99
C ALA A 26 15.65 -16.36 -13.39
N ALA A 27 16.29 -15.69 -14.38
CA ALA A 27 16.10 -15.93 -15.84
C ALA A 27 16.84 -14.95 -16.79
N HIS A 28 17.70 -14.02 -16.35
CA HIS A 28 18.28 -13.05 -17.30
C HIS A 28 19.46 -13.64 -18.10
N ARG A 29 19.23 -13.91 -19.40
CA ARG A 29 20.14 -14.62 -20.31
C ARG A 29 21.45 -13.90 -20.64
N TYR A 30 21.60 -12.63 -20.26
CA TYR A 30 22.73 -11.77 -20.63
C TYR A 30 23.96 -11.85 -19.69
N TRP A 31 23.94 -12.74 -18.70
CA TRP A 31 25.03 -12.93 -17.71
C TRP A 31 26.41 -13.29 -18.31
N LEU A 32 26.46 -13.82 -19.54
CA LEU A 32 27.68 -14.39 -20.11
C LEU A 32 28.36 -13.54 -21.19
N ASP A 33 27.68 -12.53 -21.75
CA ASP A 33 28.12 -11.89 -23.00
C ASP A 33 28.63 -10.44 -22.86
N ASP A 34 28.44 -9.77 -21.71
CA ASP A 34 28.90 -8.38 -21.53
C ASP A 34 29.24 -8.04 -20.06
N TYR A 35 30.53 -7.81 -19.78
CA TYR A 35 31.02 -7.42 -18.45
C TYR A 35 30.94 -5.89 -18.21
N GLU A 36 30.92 -5.07 -19.28
CA GLU A 36 30.76 -3.61 -19.20
C GLU A 36 29.30 -3.24 -18.93
N TYR A 37 28.38 -4.11 -19.35
CA TYR A 37 26.97 -4.00 -19.01
C TYR A 37 26.75 -3.91 -17.50
N TYR A 38 27.40 -4.75 -16.65
CA TYR A 38 27.19 -4.75 -15.19
C TYR A 38 28.06 -3.79 -14.36
N ASP A 39 29.17 -3.26 -14.89
CA ASP A 39 29.86 -2.10 -14.26
C ASP A 39 28.95 -0.84 -14.27
N GLN A 40 27.84 -0.90 -15.02
CA GLN A 40 26.79 0.10 -15.10
C GLN A 40 25.54 -0.24 -14.25
N ILE A 41 25.39 -1.46 -13.69
CA ILE A 41 24.14 -1.90 -13.04
C ILE A 41 24.24 -1.83 -11.52
N GLY A 42 24.63 -0.66 -11.04
CA GLY A 42 24.36 -0.35 -9.64
C GLY A 42 24.52 1.11 -9.29
N ARG A 43 25.33 1.86 -10.04
CA ARG A 43 25.57 3.29 -9.79
C ARG A 43 25.80 4.03 -11.09
N ASP A 44 24.99 5.05 -11.34
CA ASP A 44 25.21 5.99 -12.45
C ASP A 44 26.59 6.68 -12.31
N PRO A 45 27.21 7.21 -13.38
CA PRO A 45 28.52 7.87 -13.31
C PRO A 45 28.61 9.02 -12.31
N LEU A 46 27.50 9.71 -12.02
CA LEU A 46 27.44 10.76 -11.00
C LEU A 46 27.61 10.14 -9.60
N GLN A 47 26.98 9.00 -9.38
CA GLN A 47 27.08 8.23 -8.13
C GLN A 47 28.44 7.56 -7.99
N GLN A 48 29.06 7.05 -9.06
CA GLN A 48 30.43 6.54 -9.05
C GLN A 48 31.45 7.63 -8.70
N ALA A 49 31.29 8.82 -9.29
CA ALA A 49 32.08 9.99 -8.96
C ALA A 49 31.77 10.59 -7.57
N LYS A 50 30.81 10.01 -6.84
CA LYS A 50 30.30 10.48 -5.54
C LYS A 50 29.93 11.96 -5.59
N LEU A 51 29.41 12.40 -6.73
CA LEU A 51 29.08 13.80 -7.01
C LEU A 51 28.15 14.37 -5.93
N TRP A 52 27.21 13.56 -5.47
CA TRP A 52 26.20 13.89 -4.46
C TRP A 52 26.77 14.18 -3.06
N LEU A 53 28.00 13.76 -2.76
CA LEU A 53 28.65 14.02 -1.47
C LEU A 53 29.33 15.40 -1.42
N ILE A 54 29.46 16.08 -2.57
CA ILE A 54 30.11 17.39 -2.65
C ILE A 54 29.11 18.46 -2.22
N LYS A 55 29.36 19.09 -1.07
CA LYS A 55 28.48 20.11 -0.50
C LYS A 55 28.51 21.42 -1.28
N GLU A 56 29.70 21.90 -1.61
CA GLU A 56 29.92 23.16 -2.32
C GLU A 56 29.43 23.06 -3.77
N THR A 57 28.49 23.93 -4.14
CA THR A 57 27.83 23.91 -5.47
C THR A 57 28.84 24.03 -6.60
N ASP A 58 29.77 24.99 -6.54
CA ASP A 58 30.75 25.22 -7.61
C ASP A 58 31.70 24.02 -7.77
N ALA A 59 32.11 23.41 -6.66
CA ALA A 59 32.93 22.21 -6.68
C ALA A 59 32.16 21.01 -7.28
N ARG A 60 30.86 20.92 -7.00
CA ARG A 60 30.00 19.87 -7.56
C ARG A 60 29.80 20.07 -9.07
N VAL A 61 29.56 21.29 -9.53
CA VAL A 61 29.48 21.63 -10.96
C VAL A 61 30.80 21.36 -11.67
N ALA A 62 31.94 21.75 -11.09
CA ALA A 62 33.25 21.46 -11.65
C ALA A 62 33.47 19.94 -11.77
N LYS A 63 33.09 19.17 -10.74
CA LYS A 63 33.21 17.72 -10.77
C LYS A 63 32.30 17.08 -11.82
N LEU A 64 31.09 17.60 -12.02
CA LEU A 64 30.21 17.13 -13.10
C LEU A 64 30.86 17.36 -14.46
N LYS A 65 31.47 18.53 -14.69
CA LYS A 65 32.19 18.83 -15.94
C LYS A 65 33.35 17.85 -16.16
N GLU A 66 34.08 17.48 -15.11
CA GLU A 66 35.10 16.41 -15.18
C GLU A 66 34.49 15.06 -15.57
N VAL A 67 33.36 14.67 -14.97
CA VAL A 67 32.67 13.41 -15.29
C VAL A 67 32.21 13.40 -16.75
N ILE A 68 31.54 14.45 -17.20
CA ILE A 68 31.09 14.58 -18.60
C ILE A 68 32.28 14.52 -19.57
N ALA A 69 33.41 15.15 -19.22
CA ALA A 69 34.62 15.10 -20.04
C ALA A 69 35.33 13.74 -20.02
N ALA A 70 35.31 13.02 -18.89
CA ALA A 70 35.89 11.69 -18.74
C ALA A 70 35.07 10.61 -19.45
N TYR A 71 33.76 10.83 -19.60
CA TYR A 71 32.83 9.93 -20.28
C TYR A 71 32.18 10.61 -21.51
N PRO A 72 32.96 11.05 -22.51
CA PRO A 72 32.41 11.86 -23.61
C PRO A 72 31.49 11.06 -24.53
N LYS A 73 31.70 9.74 -24.62
CA LYS A 73 30.94 8.77 -25.42
C LYS A 73 29.82 8.05 -24.66
N GLN A 74 29.55 8.41 -23.39
CA GLN A 74 28.50 7.76 -22.60
C GLN A 74 27.13 8.02 -23.23
N MET A 75 26.36 6.94 -23.45
CA MET A 75 25.10 6.91 -24.20
C MET A 75 23.86 7.29 -23.35
N HIS A 76 24.05 7.67 -22.08
CA HIS A 76 22.96 7.89 -21.13
C HIS A 76 22.99 9.28 -20.48
N ARG A 77 23.18 10.34 -21.29
CA ARG A 77 23.26 11.71 -20.78
C ARG A 77 21.92 12.23 -20.26
N ARG A 78 20.82 11.88 -20.92
CA ARG A 78 19.48 12.23 -20.44
C ARG A 78 19.10 11.48 -19.17
N LEU A 79 19.59 10.25 -18.99
CA LEU A 79 19.41 9.51 -17.73
C LEU A 79 20.12 10.23 -16.58
N MET A 80 21.37 10.66 -16.78
CA MET A 80 22.09 11.46 -15.78
C MET A 80 21.35 12.76 -15.46
N LEU A 81 20.86 13.48 -16.47
CA LEU A 81 20.03 14.67 -16.28
C LEU A 81 18.74 14.33 -15.51
N ASN A 82 18.08 13.22 -15.82
CA ASN A 82 16.87 12.78 -15.14
C ASN A 82 17.13 12.55 -13.65
N THR A 83 18.23 11.87 -13.30
CA THR A 83 18.65 11.68 -11.90
C THR A 83 18.95 13.01 -11.20
N VAL A 84 19.59 13.96 -11.91
CA VAL A 84 19.87 15.30 -11.36
C VAL A 84 18.58 16.06 -11.08
N VAL A 85 17.63 15.97 -12.00
CA VAL A 85 16.32 16.61 -11.91
C VAL A 85 15.49 16.00 -10.79
N GLU A 86 15.47 14.67 -10.66
CA GLU A 86 14.80 13.96 -9.56
C GLU A 86 15.26 14.45 -8.18
N ARG A 87 16.54 14.82 -8.06
CA ARG A 87 17.13 15.38 -6.84
C ARG A 87 16.94 16.89 -6.68
N GLY A 88 16.41 17.58 -7.69
CA GLY A 88 16.18 19.03 -7.66
C GLY A 88 17.46 19.88 -7.72
N ASP A 89 18.58 19.36 -8.24
CA ASP A 89 19.84 20.10 -8.24
C ASP A 89 19.94 21.09 -9.41
N GLU A 90 19.40 22.29 -9.21
CA GLU A 90 19.32 23.37 -10.19
C GLU A 90 20.65 23.70 -10.88
N ALA A 91 21.76 23.69 -10.13
CA ALA A 91 23.06 24.08 -10.65
C ALA A 91 23.59 23.05 -11.65
N LEU A 92 23.35 21.76 -11.37
CA LEU A 92 23.72 20.69 -12.26
C LEU A 92 22.77 20.61 -13.46
N VAL A 93 21.46 20.86 -13.28
CA VAL A 93 20.52 20.99 -14.40
C VAL A 93 21.00 22.08 -15.36
N ARG A 94 21.36 23.27 -14.87
CA ARG A 94 21.91 24.35 -15.71
C ARG A 94 23.19 23.91 -16.40
N CYS A 95 24.10 23.25 -15.69
CA CYS A 95 25.34 22.73 -16.28
C CYS A 95 25.06 21.74 -17.43
N PHE A 96 24.03 20.90 -17.32
CA PHE A 96 23.62 19.99 -18.38
C PHE A 96 23.00 20.74 -19.57
N ILE A 97 22.16 21.76 -19.33
CA ILE A 97 21.59 22.63 -20.39
C ILE A 97 22.72 23.32 -21.18
N GLU A 98 23.74 23.85 -20.49
CA GLU A 98 24.91 24.50 -21.12
C GLU A 98 25.69 23.59 -22.09
N THR A 99 25.57 22.27 -21.95
CA THR A 99 26.23 21.33 -22.89
C THR A 99 25.58 21.27 -24.26
N GLY A 100 24.36 21.82 -24.43
CA GLY A 100 23.61 21.78 -25.69
C GLY A 100 22.99 20.42 -26.01
N MET A 101 22.92 19.50 -25.05
CA MET A 101 22.25 18.20 -25.24
C MET A 101 20.75 18.34 -25.53
N ARG A 102 20.17 17.36 -26.23
CA ARG A 102 18.73 17.30 -26.44
C ARG A 102 18.03 16.90 -25.13
N LEU A 103 17.30 17.85 -24.55
CA LEU A 103 16.66 17.68 -23.23
C LEU A 103 15.33 16.92 -23.28
N HIS A 104 14.68 16.83 -24.45
CA HIS A 104 13.37 16.18 -24.60
C HIS A 104 13.26 15.38 -25.92
N PRO A 105 12.79 14.13 -25.88
CA PRO A 105 12.43 13.33 -27.07
C PRO A 105 11.12 13.82 -27.70
N GLU A 106 11.03 13.92 -29.04
CA GLU A 106 9.77 14.29 -29.69
C GLU A 106 8.85 13.08 -29.79
N PHE A 107 7.87 12.94 -28.89
CA PHE A 107 6.78 11.99 -29.04
C PHE A 107 5.68 12.63 -29.91
N ARG A 108 5.52 12.16 -31.16
CA ARG A 108 4.46 12.63 -32.07
C ARG A 108 3.19 11.79 -31.91
N ASP A 109 2.02 12.38 -32.13
CA ASP A 109 0.71 11.72 -32.02
C ASP A 109 0.42 10.63 -33.09
N ALA A 110 1.40 10.21 -33.91
CA ALA A 110 1.24 9.26 -35.01
C ALA A 110 2.26 8.10 -34.92
N PRO A 111 1.92 6.88 -35.38
CA PRO A 111 2.82 5.73 -35.30
C PRO A 111 4.11 5.98 -36.10
N ARG A 112 5.22 5.47 -35.57
CA ARG A 112 6.59 5.67 -36.08
C ARG A 112 6.66 5.51 -37.60
N PRO A 113 7.13 6.50 -38.36
CA PRO A 113 7.56 6.24 -39.72
C PRO A 113 8.74 5.26 -39.65
N GLU A 114 8.69 4.20 -40.46
CA GLU A 114 9.76 3.19 -40.61
C GLU A 114 11.15 3.83 -40.84
N GLU A 115 11.17 5.07 -41.34
CA GLU A 115 12.35 5.92 -41.53
C GLU A 115 13.14 6.22 -40.23
N GLU A 116 12.50 6.31 -39.06
CA GLU A 116 13.20 6.55 -37.78
C GLU A 116 13.88 5.29 -37.26
N GLU A 117 13.25 4.11 -37.37
CA GLU A 117 13.89 2.83 -37.04
C GLU A 117 15.04 2.52 -38.00
N GLU A 118 14.89 2.86 -39.29
CA GLU A 118 15.96 2.75 -40.28
C GLU A 118 17.11 3.72 -39.99
N SER A 119 16.83 4.91 -39.44
CA SER A 119 17.85 5.87 -39.00
C SER A 119 18.61 5.41 -37.76
N ILE A 120 17.93 4.80 -36.78
CA ILE A 120 18.54 4.19 -35.58
C ILE A 120 19.37 2.96 -35.97
N GLN A 121 18.91 2.17 -36.95
CA GLN A 121 19.63 1.00 -37.43
C GLN A 121 20.89 1.40 -38.24
N LYS A 122 20.79 2.38 -39.15
CA LYS A 122 21.95 2.94 -39.86
C LYS A 122 22.96 3.61 -38.92
N ALA A 123 22.50 4.21 -37.84
CA ALA A 123 23.35 4.77 -36.78
C ALA A 123 24.19 3.69 -36.08
N LYS A 124 23.53 2.59 -35.69
CA LYS A 124 24.18 1.42 -35.08
C LYS A 124 25.19 0.76 -36.03
N GLU A 125 24.91 0.74 -37.32
CA GLU A 125 25.75 0.13 -38.35
C GLU A 125 26.99 0.98 -38.73
N ASN A 126 26.94 2.30 -38.56
CA ASN A 126 28.02 3.22 -38.95
C ASN A 126 28.98 3.60 -37.81
N GLU A 127 28.86 3.04 -36.60
CA GLU A 127 29.59 3.47 -35.39
C GLU A 127 29.52 5.01 -35.14
N ASP A 128 28.51 5.66 -35.70
CA ASP A 128 28.30 7.10 -35.56
C ASP A 128 27.72 7.34 -34.15
N PRO A 129 28.26 8.26 -33.33
CA PRO A 129 27.78 8.52 -31.98
C PRO A 129 26.44 9.27 -32.05
N LEU A 130 25.41 8.60 -32.50
CA LEU A 130 24.05 9.06 -32.34
C LEU A 130 23.65 8.80 -30.89
N ASP A 131 23.27 9.90 -30.27
CA ASP A 131 22.68 10.05 -28.95
C ASP A 131 21.37 9.25 -28.86
N VAL A 132 21.44 7.92 -28.83
CA VAL A 132 20.31 7.01 -28.54
C VAL A 132 20.03 7.01 -27.04
N ASP A 133 19.91 8.20 -26.46
CA ASP A 133 19.28 8.39 -25.16
C ASP A 133 17.92 7.68 -25.17
N ASP A 134 17.64 6.95 -24.11
CA ASP A 134 16.35 6.29 -23.93
C ASP A 134 15.21 7.31 -24.15
N ILE A 135 14.41 7.04 -25.18
CA ILE A 135 13.32 7.89 -25.61
C ILE A 135 12.26 8.00 -24.50
N PHE A 136 12.14 7.02 -23.61
CA PHE A 136 11.18 7.04 -22.49
C PHE A 136 11.59 8.01 -21.37
N ILE A 137 12.84 8.48 -21.33
CA ILE A 137 13.30 9.40 -20.30
C ILE A 137 12.92 10.84 -20.65
N VAL A 138 12.16 11.47 -19.76
CA VAL A 138 11.58 12.80 -19.96
C VAL A 138 11.81 13.71 -18.74
N PRO A 139 12.99 14.38 -18.64
CA PRO A 139 13.40 15.10 -17.45
C PRO A 139 12.38 16.14 -16.95
N ILE A 140 11.69 16.85 -17.84
CA ILE A 140 10.69 17.85 -17.43
C ILE A 140 9.49 17.24 -16.69
N HIS A 141 9.08 16.02 -17.07
CA HIS A 141 7.98 15.30 -16.43
C HIS A 141 8.40 14.78 -15.05
N THR A 142 9.64 14.29 -14.94
CA THR A 142 10.25 13.94 -13.65
C THR A 142 10.36 15.16 -12.74
N ALA A 143 10.83 16.30 -13.26
CA ALA A 143 10.89 17.54 -12.48
C ALA A 143 9.51 17.93 -11.91
N ALA A 144 8.47 17.80 -12.73
CA ALA A 144 7.10 18.10 -12.34
C ALA A 144 6.57 17.12 -11.29
N ALA A 145 6.74 15.81 -11.51
CA ALA A 145 6.29 14.77 -10.57
C ALA A 145 6.96 14.86 -9.19
N PHE A 146 8.22 15.30 -9.14
CA PHE A 146 8.97 15.50 -7.88
C PHE A 146 8.86 16.94 -7.33
N LYS A 147 7.98 17.77 -7.91
CA LYS A 147 7.66 19.14 -7.42
C LYS A 147 8.86 20.09 -7.44
N HIS A 148 9.83 19.84 -8.30
CA HIS A 148 11.01 20.69 -8.47
C HIS A 148 10.70 21.84 -9.44
N THR A 149 9.82 22.74 -9.02
CA THR A 149 9.32 23.88 -9.82
C THR A 149 10.44 24.70 -10.44
N ARG A 150 11.58 24.83 -9.74
CA ARG A 150 12.73 25.58 -10.23
C ARG A 150 13.49 24.84 -11.34
N CYS A 151 13.58 23.51 -11.30
CA CYS A 151 14.11 22.71 -12.40
C CYS A 151 13.20 22.81 -13.64
N VAL A 152 11.87 22.77 -13.46
CA VAL A 152 10.91 22.98 -14.58
C VAL A 152 11.11 24.38 -15.20
N LYS A 153 11.24 25.42 -14.38
CA LYS A 153 11.56 26.79 -14.82
C LYS A 153 12.82 26.82 -15.69
N LEU A 154 13.91 26.19 -15.24
CA LEU A 154 15.17 26.12 -16.01
C LEU A 154 15.00 25.38 -17.34
N LEU A 155 14.34 24.23 -17.34
CA LEU A 155 14.14 23.41 -18.55
C LEU A 155 13.32 24.15 -19.62
N ILE A 156 12.31 24.93 -19.23
CA ILE A 156 11.50 25.72 -20.17
C ILE A 156 12.23 26.98 -20.61
N GLU A 157 12.75 27.78 -19.67
CA GLU A 157 13.27 29.12 -19.96
C GLU A 157 14.66 29.09 -20.58
N GLU A 158 15.57 28.28 -20.03
CA GLU A 158 16.95 28.14 -20.49
C GLU A 158 17.08 26.96 -21.47
N GLY A 159 16.46 25.81 -21.13
CA GLY A 159 16.49 24.59 -21.94
C GLY A 159 15.59 24.60 -23.19
N LYS A 160 14.69 25.57 -23.32
CA LYS A 160 13.75 25.72 -24.44
C LYS A 160 12.87 24.48 -24.68
N VAL A 161 12.62 23.67 -23.65
CA VAL A 161 11.68 22.56 -23.72
C VAL A 161 10.26 23.13 -23.86
N PRO A 162 9.46 22.68 -24.86
CA PRO A 162 8.08 23.12 -25.02
C PRO A 162 7.25 22.85 -23.75
N VAL A 163 6.38 23.80 -23.38
CA VAL A 163 5.58 23.73 -22.15
C VAL A 163 4.65 22.51 -22.12
N ASP A 164 4.06 22.15 -23.27
CA ASP A 164 3.17 20.99 -23.44
C ASP A 164 3.88 19.78 -24.06
N SER A 165 5.19 19.63 -23.80
CA SER A 165 5.92 18.44 -24.23
C SER A 165 5.26 17.19 -23.67
N ARG A 166 5.19 16.10 -24.45
CA ARG A 166 4.48 14.88 -24.04
C ARG A 166 5.44 13.75 -23.73
N ASP A 167 5.18 12.96 -22.69
CA ASP A 167 5.93 11.72 -22.44
C ASP A 167 5.40 10.54 -23.28
N ALA A 168 5.99 9.35 -23.10
CA ALA A 168 5.61 8.14 -23.83
C ALA A 168 4.16 7.69 -23.60
N TYR A 169 3.53 8.15 -22.52
CA TYR A 169 2.14 7.89 -22.17
C TYR A 169 1.22 9.06 -22.56
N GLY A 170 1.79 10.11 -23.15
CA GLY A 170 1.09 11.32 -23.53
C GLY A 170 0.83 12.27 -22.36
N HIS A 171 1.46 12.09 -21.17
CA HIS A 171 1.35 13.07 -20.10
C HIS A 171 2.02 14.37 -20.49
N THR A 172 1.55 15.50 -19.95
CA THR A 172 2.25 16.79 -20.00
C THR A 172 2.90 17.11 -18.64
N PRO A 173 3.83 18.08 -18.57
CA PRO A 173 4.37 18.56 -17.30
C PRO A 173 3.26 19.05 -16.35
N LEU A 174 2.19 19.63 -16.90
CA LEU A 174 1.04 20.11 -16.12
C LEU A 174 0.28 18.97 -15.46
N MET A 175 0.07 17.85 -16.15
CA MET A 175 -0.55 16.65 -15.58
C MET A 175 0.31 16.03 -14.48
N ARG A 176 1.61 15.90 -14.72
CA ARG A 176 2.55 15.28 -13.76
C ARG A 176 2.75 16.11 -12.49
N GLY A 177 2.57 17.43 -12.58
CA GLY A 177 2.66 18.37 -11.46
C GLY A 177 1.31 18.86 -10.95
N ALA A 178 0.20 18.16 -11.24
CA ALA A 178 -1.16 18.61 -10.96
C ALA A 178 -1.54 18.63 -9.45
N ASP A 179 -0.60 18.34 -8.57
CA ASP A 179 -0.76 18.43 -7.11
C ASP A 179 0.06 19.55 -6.47
N GLU A 180 0.79 20.34 -7.26
CA GLU A 180 1.65 21.43 -6.80
C GLU A 180 1.18 22.81 -7.33
N PRO A 181 0.49 23.63 -6.52
CA PRO A 181 -0.11 24.89 -6.97
C PRO A 181 0.87 25.88 -7.60
N GLU A 182 2.10 26.02 -7.05
CA GLU A 182 3.09 26.95 -7.61
C GLU A 182 3.52 26.54 -9.02
N LEU A 183 3.73 25.23 -9.22
CA LEU A 183 4.11 24.69 -10.52
C LEU A 183 2.98 24.84 -11.53
N VAL A 184 1.75 24.52 -11.15
CA VAL A 184 0.56 24.70 -12.00
C VAL A 184 0.39 26.16 -12.41
N ALA A 185 0.50 27.10 -11.45
CA ALA A 185 0.39 28.54 -11.74
C ALA A 185 1.41 28.95 -12.80
N TYR A 186 2.66 28.52 -12.62
CA TYR A 186 3.75 28.82 -13.53
C TYR A 186 3.54 28.22 -14.92
N LEU A 187 3.13 26.95 -15.01
CA LEU A 187 2.89 26.28 -16.30
C LEU A 187 1.74 26.95 -17.06
N LEU A 188 0.64 27.28 -16.38
CA LEU A 188 -0.48 28.03 -16.97
C LEU A 188 -0.05 29.43 -17.42
N GLU A 189 0.78 30.15 -16.63
CA GLU A 189 1.36 31.44 -17.04
C GLU A 189 2.21 31.33 -18.31
N LYS A 190 2.92 30.22 -18.49
CA LYS A 190 3.70 29.92 -19.71
C LYS A 190 2.85 29.41 -20.87
N GLY A 191 1.54 29.34 -20.71
CA GLY A 191 0.59 28.96 -21.77
C GLY A 191 0.39 27.45 -21.93
N ALA A 192 0.64 26.66 -20.88
CA ALA A 192 0.28 25.24 -20.89
C ALA A 192 -1.21 25.05 -21.18
N ASP A 193 -1.54 24.05 -22.01
CA ASP A 193 -2.92 23.70 -22.32
C ASP A 193 -3.47 22.65 -21.33
N PRO A 194 -4.37 23.03 -20.39
CA PRO A 194 -4.94 22.10 -19.42
C PRO A 194 -5.93 21.09 -20.02
N THR A 195 -6.30 21.24 -21.30
CA THR A 195 -7.31 20.41 -21.97
C THR A 195 -6.71 19.23 -22.73
N LEU A 196 -5.38 19.15 -22.82
CA LEU A 196 -4.70 17.99 -23.39
C LEU A 196 -5.03 16.74 -22.57
N ARG A 197 -5.12 15.59 -23.24
CA ARG A 197 -5.46 14.29 -22.62
C ARG A 197 -4.42 13.24 -22.94
N THR A 198 -4.16 12.32 -22.02
CA THR A 198 -3.21 11.19 -22.20
C THR A 198 -3.57 10.27 -23.36
N ASN A 199 -2.62 9.45 -23.83
CA ASN A 199 -2.86 8.52 -24.93
C ASN A 199 -3.51 7.21 -24.42
N PRO A 200 -4.73 6.86 -24.86
CA PRO A 200 -5.42 5.65 -24.43
C PRO A 200 -4.77 4.35 -24.94
N ASP A 201 -4.04 4.39 -26.07
CA ASP A 201 -3.50 3.18 -26.71
C ASP A 201 -2.18 2.70 -26.07
N THR A 202 -1.47 3.59 -25.37
CA THR A 202 -0.20 3.29 -24.65
C THR A 202 -0.42 2.92 -23.19
N TYR A 203 -1.67 2.68 -22.81
CA TYR A 203 -2.11 2.44 -21.45
C TYR A 203 -1.87 0.99 -21.02
N HIS A 204 -1.24 0.80 -19.85
CA HIS A 204 -1.10 -0.50 -19.19
C HIS A 204 -1.48 -0.32 -17.72
N GLU A 205 -2.56 -0.96 -17.28
CA GLU A 205 -3.15 -0.80 -15.93
C GLU A 205 -2.12 -1.00 -14.82
N ASP A 206 -1.19 -1.94 -15.01
CA ASP A 206 -0.16 -2.29 -14.03
C ASP A 206 0.89 -1.20 -13.76
N PHE A 207 1.08 -0.22 -14.66
CA PHE A 207 2.19 0.75 -14.57
C PHE A 207 1.76 2.23 -14.52
N VAL A 208 0.58 2.57 -15.05
CA VAL A 208 0.19 3.98 -15.32
C VAL A 208 -0.95 4.47 -14.41
N GLY A 209 -1.50 3.59 -13.56
CA GLY A 209 -2.69 3.88 -12.76
C GLY A 209 -3.98 3.61 -13.55
N PRO A 210 -5.17 3.77 -12.92
CA PRO A 210 -6.42 3.16 -13.40
C PRO A 210 -7.22 3.91 -14.50
N TYR A 211 -6.72 5.01 -15.09
CA TYR A 211 -7.53 5.82 -16.02
C TYR A 211 -6.79 6.24 -17.32
N PRO A 212 -7.15 5.70 -18.49
CA PRO A 212 -6.73 6.21 -19.79
C PRO A 212 -7.51 7.48 -20.19
N ASP A 213 -6.99 8.26 -21.14
CA ASP A 213 -7.65 9.48 -21.69
C ASP A 213 -7.96 10.55 -20.63
N VAL A 214 -6.99 10.85 -19.75
CA VAL A 214 -7.18 11.82 -18.65
C VAL A 214 -6.51 13.17 -18.89
N ASP A 215 -7.15 14.24 -18.42
CA ASP A 215 -6.64 15.62 -18.48
C ASP A 215 -6.03 16.10 -17.15
N ALA A 216 -5.47 17.32 -17.13
CA ALA A 216 -4.85 17.90 -15.94
C ALA A 216 -5.85 18.10 -14.77
N LEU A 217 -7.14 18.33 -15.05
CA LEU A 217 -8.16 18.46 -14.01
C LEU A 217 -8.42 17.10 -13.35
N GLU A 218 -8.53 16.04 -14.13
CA GLU A 218 -8.72 14.68 -13.64
C GLU A 218 -7.53 14.23 -12.76
N PHE A 219 -6.29 14.53 -13.18
CA PHE A 219 -5.11 14.32 -12.33
C PHE A 219 -5.20 15.09 -11.00
N SER A 220 -5.57 16.38 -11.04
CA SER A 220 -5.69 17.18 -9.82
C SER A 220 -6.78 16.66 -8.85
N ALA A 221 -7.83 16.04 -9.39
CA ALA A 221 -8.90 15.41 -8.61
C ALA A 221 -8.41 14.13 -7.89
N ILE A 222 -7.57 13.33 -8.55
CA ILE A 222 -6.91 12.15 -7.94
C ILE A 222 -6.05 12.57 -6.73
N PHE A 223 -5.33 13.67 -6.84
CA PHE A 223 -4.52 14.19 -5.73
C PHE A 223 -5.31 15.02 -4.71
N ALA A 224 -6.62 15.20 -4.92
CA ALA A 224 -7.52 15.96 -4.06
C ALA A 224 -7.05 17.39 -3.75
N ASN A 225 -6.33 18.05 -4.68
CA ASN A 225 -5.84 19.40 -4.48
C ASN A 225 -6.90 20.43 -4.91
N ALA A 226 -7.73 20.87 -3.97
CA ALA A 226 -8.81 21.84 -4.23
C ALA A 226 -8.32 23.18 -4.82
N GLU A 227 -7.09 23.60 -4.48
CA GLU A 227 -6.49 24.83 -5.02
C GLU A 227 -6.17 24.67 -6.51
N VAL A 228 -5.51 23.58 -6.89
CA VAL A 228 -5.21 23.28 -8.31
C VAL A 228 -6.51 23.08 -9.10
N VAL A 229 -7.47 22.31 -8.56
CA VAL A 229 -8.79 22.13 -9.17
C VAL A 229 -9.44 23.48 -9.46
N LYS A 230 -9.39 24.42 -8.50
CA LYS A 230 -9.91 25.78 -8.68
C LYS A 230 -9.15 26.54 -9.76
N MET A 231 -7.83 26.50 -9.76
CA MET A 231 -6.99 27.19 -10.75
C MET A 231 -7.30 26.72 -12.16
N LEU A 232 -7.44 25.42 -12.37
CA LEU A 232 -7.78 24.83 -13.66
C LEU A 232 -9.21 25.19 -14.08
N LEU A 233 -10.18 25.12 -13.17
CA LEU A 233 -11.57 25.49 -13.43
C LEU A 233 -11.79 26.99 -13.70
N ASP A 234 -10.93 27.86 -13.15
CA ASP A 234 -10.97 29.31 -13.34
C ASP A 234 -10.14 29.76 -14.56
N HIS A 235 -9.34 28.86 -15.16
CA HIS A 235 -8.47 29.19 -16.29
C HIS A 235 -9.28 29.44 -17.58
N PRO A 236 -9.01 30.49 -18.39
CA PRO A 236 -9.85 30.85 -19.53
C PRO A 236 -10.01 29.77 -20.60
N THR A 237 -9.00 28.92 -20.82
CA THR A 237 -9.11 27.80 -21.78
C THR A 237 -10.17 26.78 -21.33
N TRP A 238 -10.40 26.68 -20.02
CA TRP A 238 -11.49 25.95 -19.41
C TRP A 238 -12.81 26.71 -19.62
N GLY A 239 -13.46 26.46 -20.77
CA GLY A 239 -14.70 27.14 -21.17
C GLY A 239 -14.76 27.56 -22.64
N ILE A 240 -13.62 27.65 -23.33
CA ILE A 240 -13.55 28.11 -24.73
C ILE A 240 -13.76 26.98 -25.76
N ALA A 241 -13.62 25.72 -25.36
CA ALA A 241 -13.95 24.57 -26.22
C ALA A 241 -15.45 24.46 -26.57
N ALA A 242 -16.31 25.31 -25.99
CA ALA A 242 -17.73 25.41 -26.32
C ALA A 242 -18.01 25.99 -27.73
N GLU A 243 -17.05 26.65 -28.39
CA GLU A 243 -17.33 27.37 -29.65
C GLU A 243 -16.76 26.74 -30.93
N LYS A 244 -16.14 25.55 -30.87
CA LYS A 244 -15.70 24.83 -32.09
C LYS A 244 -15.91 23.31 -32.03
N SER A 245 -17.15 22.86 -32.25
CA SER A 245 -17.43 22.01 -33.43
C SER A 245 -18.93 21.89 -33.69
N SER A 246 -19.33 22.33 -34.88
CA SER A 246 -20.61 22.01 -35.49
C SER A 246 -20.62 20.56 -35.99
N GLU A 247 -21.78 19.94 -35.89
CA GLU A 247 -22.26 18.80 -36.71
C GLU A 247 -21.74 17.38 -36.47
N ASN A 248 -20.89 17.08 -35.49
CA ASN A 248 -20.76 15.70 -34.97
C ASN A 248 -20.26 15.71 -33.51
N GLY A 249 -21.17 15.53 -32.54
CA GLY A 249 -20.85 15.17 -31.15
C GLY A 249 -20.02 16.18 -30.35
N GLY A 250 -20.37 17.47 -30.40
CA GLY A 250 -19.68 18.53 -29.65
C GLY A 250 -19.58 18.21 -28.14
N ARG A 251 -18.35 18.02 -27.65
CA ARG A 251 -18.03 17.78 -26.23
C ARG A 251 -18.21 19.09 -25.45
N MET A 252 -19.23 19.14 -24.59
CA MET A 252 -19.50 20.26 -23.68
C MET A 252 -18.39 20.43 -22.62
N VAL A 253 -18.13 21.68 -22.27
CA VAL A 253 -17.39 22.13 -21.08
C VAL A 253 -17.96 21.43 -19.84
N HIS A 254 -17.24 20.51 -19.19
CA HIS A 254 -17.78 19.83 -18.01
C HIS A 254 -16.72 19.12 -17.17
N VAL A 255 -16.82 19.30 -15.85
CA VAL A 255 -16.22 18.43 -14.83
C VAL A 255 -16.62 16.98 -15.12
N THR A 256 -15.70 16.13 -15.56
CA THR A 256 -16.07 14.77 -15.97
C THR A 256 -16.60 13.96 -14.77
N PRO A 257 -17.42 12.92 -15.02
CA PRO A 257 -17.76 11.95 -13.97
C PRO A 257 -16.52 11.41 -13.24
N HIS A 258 -15.43 11.16 -13.97
CA HIS A 258 -14.16 10.71 -13.39
C HIS A 258 -13.58 11.69 -12.38
N CYS A 259 -13.64 13.01 -12.62
CA CYS A 259 -13.20 13.99 -11.62
C CYS A 259 -13.96 13.84 -10.29
N ILE A 260 -15.28 13.61 -10.37
CA ILE A 260 -16.14 13.46 -9.19
C ILE A 260 -15.80 12.16 -8.46
N LEU A 261 -15.68 11.06 -9.18
CA LEU A 261 -15.28 9.76 -8.63
C LEU A 261 -13.91 9.81 -7.96
N ALA A 262 -12.92 10.38 -8.65
CA ALA A 262 -11.57 10.54 -8.16
C ALA A 262 -11.55 11.36 -6.88
N ALA A 263 -12.16 12.54 -6.86
CA ALA A 263 -12.20 13.36 -5.65
C ALA A 263 -13.02 12.73 -4.51
N ALA A 264 -14.07 11.96 -4.82
CA ALA A 264 -14.93 11.32 -3.83
C ALA A 264 -14.20 10.29 -2.97
N GLY A 265 -13.31 9.50 -3.57
CA GLY A 265 -12.54 8.44 -2.90
C GLY A 265 -11.31 8.90 -2.15
N GLN A 266 -10.96 10.19 -2.17
CA GLN A 266 -9.71 10.64 -1.57
C GLN A 266 -9.90 11.09 -0.12
N PRO A 267 -8.97 10.73 0.80
CA PRO A 267 -9.05 11.10 2.20
C PRO A 267 -8.83 12.59 2.49
N LYS A 268 -8.69 13.46 1.48
CA LYS A 268 -8.75 14.94 1.60
C LYS A 268 -9.59 15.57 0.46
N GLY A 269 -10.39 14.75 -0.21
CA GLY A 269 -11.08 15.12 -1.44
C GLY A 269 -12.32 15.98 -1.26
N PHE A 270 -12.82 16.20 -0.04
CA PHE A 270 -14.10 16.86 0.19
C PHE A 270 -14.23 18.24 -0.46
N GLU A 271 -13.24 19.13 -0.27
CA GLU A 271 -13.30 20.48 -0.85
C GLU A 271 -13.17 20.47 -2.37
N ALA A 272 -12.32 19.58 -2.92
CA ALA A 272 -12.21 19.38 -4.36
C ALA A 272 -13.52 18.84 -4.94
N LEU A 273 -14.10 17.80 -4.33
CA LEU A 273 -15.37 17.20 -4.71
C LEU A 273 -16.50 18.25 -4.72
N LYS A 274 -16.60 19.05 -3.66
CA LYS A 274 -17.62 20.10 -3.54
C LYS A 274 -17.50 21.14 -4.66
N LEU A 275 -16.29 21.57 -4.97
CA LEU A 275 -16.01 22.51 -6.05
C LEU A 275 -16.33 21.91 -7.43
N LEU A 276 -15.97 20.64 -7.64
CA LEU A 276 -16.26 19.89 -8.85
C LEU A 276 -17.77 19.70 -9.06
N LEU A 277 -18.53 19.39 -8.00
CA LEU A 277 -19.99 19.30 -8.06
C LEU A 277 -20.63 20.65 -8.40
N ASP A 278 -20.17 21.75 -7.77
CA ASP A 278 -20.65 23.11 -8.06
C ASP A 278 -20.44 23.50 -9.53
N ARG A 279 -19.19 23.39 -10.00
CA ARG A 279 -18.78 23.77 -11.35
C ARG A 279 -19.25 22.77 -12.42
N GLY A 280 -19.55 21.53 -12.03
CA GLY A 280 -20.15 20.50 -12.87
C GLY A 280 -21.68 20.61 -13.02
N GLY A 281 -22.30 21.65 -12.45
CA GLY A 281 -23.75 21.86 -12.57
C GLY A 281 -24.58 20.84 -11.76
N TYR A 282 -24.01 20.26 -10.71
CA TYR A 282 -24.75 19.45 -9.75
C TYR A 282 -25.38 20.37 -8.71
N PRO A 283 -26.70 20.31 -8.47
CA PRO A 283 -27.39 21.20 -7.55
C PRO A 283 -26.92 20.98 -6.11
N ILE A 284 -26.23 21.98 -5.53
CA ILE A 284 -25.75 21.91 -4.13
C ILE A 284 -26.88 22.15 -3.12
N ARG A 285 -27.96 22.82 -3.55
CA ARG A 285 -29.14 23.12 -2.73
C ARG A 285 -30.40 22.62 -3.41
N ALA A 286 -31.34 22.12 -2.61
CA ALA A 286 -32.70 21.87 -3.06
C ALA A 286 -33.37 23.21 -3.45
N ALA A 287 -34.21 23.20 -4.49
CA ALA A 287 -34.91 24.38 -4.98
C ALA A 287 -36.37 24.04 -5.28
N ASP A 288 -37.29 24.99 -5.04
CA ASP A 288 -38.69 24.96 -5.46
C ASP A 288 -39.47 23.68 -5.07
N GLY A 289 -39.26 23.20 -3.85
CA GLY A 289 -39.97 22.02 -3.32
C GLY A 289 -39.53 20.69 -3.95
N LYS A 290 -38.50 20.70 -4.79
CA LYS A 290 -37.89 19.52 -5.39
C LYS A 290 -36.64 19.08 -4.62
N THR A 291 -36.39 17.78 -4.54
CA THR A 291 -35.14 17.25 -3.95
C THR A 291 -33.96 17.50 -4.91
N LYS A 292 -32.72 17.41 -4.41
CA LYS A 292 -31.54 17.46 -5.28
C LYS A 292 -31.60 16.39 -6.38
N THR A 293 -32.10 15.19 -6.05
CA THR A 293 -32.27 14.04 -6.96
C THR A 293 -33.15 14.37 -8.17
N GLU A 294 -34.24 15.09 -7.93
CA GLU A 294 -35.22 15.47 -8.96
C GLU A 294 -34.69 16.53 -9.92
N LEU A 295 -33.63 17.24 -9.52
CA LEU A 295 -32.92 18.23 -10.33
C LEU A 295 -31.78 17.63 -11.15
N LEU A 296 -31.35 16.40 -10.86
CA LEU A 296 -30.30 15.71 -11.60
C LEU A 296 -30.80 15.15 -12.94
N THR A 297 -29.93 15.16 -13.95
CA THR A 297 -30.11 14.33 -15.15
C THR A 297 -29.85 12.85 -14.83
N GLU A 298 -30.27 11.94 -15.72
CA GLU A 298 -30.00 10.50 -15.54
C GLU A 298 -28.50 10.18 -15.48
N ALA A 299 -27.68 10.84 -16.31
CA ALA A 299 -26.24 10.69 -16.30
C ALA A 299 -25.59 11.20 -15.01
N GLN A 300 -26.07 12.33 -14.48
CA GLN A 300 -25.61 12.87 -13.20
C GLN A 300 -26.01 11.97 -12.03
N ARG A 301 -27.23 11.41 -12.01
CA ARG A 301 -27.65 10.42 -11.00
C ARG A 301 -26.73 9.21 -11.00
N LYS A 302 -26.44 8.64 -12.17
CA LYS A 302 -25.49 7.52 -12.30
C LYS A 302 -24.10 7.87 -11.75
N THR A 303 -23.62 9.08 -12.02
CA THR A 303 -22.32 9.56 -11.52
C THR A 303 -22.31 9.72 -10.01
N ILE A 304 -23.36 10.30 -9.43
CA ILE A 304 -23.51 10.42 -7.97
C ILE A 304 -23.54 9.04 -7.31
N LEU A 305 -24.31 8.10 -7.86
CA LEU A 305 -24.40 6.75 -7.32
C LEU A 305 -23.03 6.04 -7.31
N GLU A 306 -22.27 6.13 -8.40
CA GLU A 306 -20.93 5.57 -8.47
C GLU A 306 -19.96 6.31 -7.53
N ALA A 307 -20.10 7.63 -7.39
CA ALA A 307 -19.31 8.42 -6.44
C ALA A 307 -19.61 8.03 -4.98
N ILE A 308 -20.87 7.69 -4.65
CA ILE A 308 -21.22 7.16 -3.34
C ILE A 308 -20.47 5.86 -3.10
N ARG A 309 -20.46 4.93 -4.07
CA ARG A 309 -19.78 3.62 -3.93
C ARG A 309 -18.30 3.79 -3.62
N VAL A 310 -17.62 4.71 -4.29
CA VAL A 310 -16.20 5.02 -4.08
C VAL A 310 -15.97 5.80 -2.78
N ALA A 311 -16.84 6.76 -2.45
CA ALA A 311 -16.70 7.56 -1.23
C ALA A 311 -16.90 6.73 0.04
N VAL A 312 -17.81 5.75 0.04
CA VAL A 312 -18.07 4.95 1.25
C VAL A 312 -16.88 4.05 1.59
N THR A 313 -16.16 3.54 0.59
CA THR A 313 -14.96 2.73 0.79
C THR A 313 -13.79 3.61 1.22
N ASP A 314 -13.41 4.57 0.38
CA ASP A 314 -12.10 5.23 0.47
C ASP A 314 -12.20 6.72 0.86
N GLY A 315 -13.40 7.31 0.72
CA GLY A 315 -13.65 8.72 0.98
C GLY A 315 -13.79 9.10 2.46
N GLN A 316 -13.80 10.41 2.69
CA GLN A 316 -14.10 11.01 4.00
C GLN A 316 -15.61 10.99 4.32
N LEU A 317 -15.95 11.06 5.61
CA LEU A 317 -17.34 11.11 6.08
C LEU A 317 -18.15 12.24 5.42
N GLU A 318 -17.55 13.43 5.29
CA GLU A 318 -18.18 14.61 4.72
C GLU A 318 -18.52 14.41 3.23
N SER A 319 -17.65 13.72 2.48
CA SER A 319 -17.90 13.35 1.08
C SER A 319 -19.07 12.38 0.98
N ILE A 320 -19.12 11.36 1.85
CA ILE A 320 -20.22 10.39 1.90
C ILE A 320 -21.54 11.11 2.20
N GLN A 321 -21.56 11.97 3.23
CA GLN A 321 -22.74 12.74 3.62
C GLN A 321 -23.23 13.66 2.51
N LEU A 322 -22.31 14.38 1.85
CA LEU A 322 -22.63 15.26 0.74
C LEU A 322 -23.26 14.48 -0.41
N LEU A 323 -22.66 13.36 -0.83
CA LEU A 323 -23.13 12.56 -1.95
C LEU A 323 -24.46 11.86 -1.66
N LEU A 324 -24.62 11.26 -0.49
CA LEU A 324 -25.91 10.67 -0.08
C LEU A 324 -27.02 11.72 0.02
N SER A 325 -26.71 12.99 0.35
CA SER A 325 -27.72 14.08 0.35
C SER A 325 -28.31 14.39 -1.03
N TYR A 326 -27.69 13.90 -2.12
CA TYR A 326 -28.26 14.00 -3.46
C TYR A 326 -29.38 13.00 -3.71
N GLU A 327 -29.32 11.82 -3.11
CA GLU A 327 -30.30 10.74 -3.30
C GLU A 327 -31.36 10.69 -2.19
N HIS A 328 -31.03 11.23 -1.01
CA HIS A 328 -31.87 11.12 0.17
C HIS A 328 -32.18 12.48 0.81
N PRO A 329 -33.41 12.68 1.34
CA PRO A 329 -33.79 13.90 2.04
C PRO A 329 -32.88 14.18 3.25
N THR A 330 -32.68 15.47 3.55
CA THR A 330 -31.96 15.92 4.74
C THR A 330 -32.89 16.71 5.67
N ASP A 331 -32.61 16.68 6.98
CA ASP A 331 -33.28 17.54 7.96
C ASP A 331 -32.75 18.98 7.92
N LEU A 332 -33.23 19.84 8.83
CA LEU A 332 -32.82 21.25 8.91
C LEU A 332 -31.35 21.43 9.31
N ASP A 333 -30.77 20.43 9.97
CA ASP A 333 -29.37 20.43 10.41
C ASP A 333 -28.45 19.80 9.34
N GLY A 334 -29.02 19.33 8.22
CA GLY A 334 -28.31 18.71 7.11
C GLY A 334 -28.06 17.21 7.28
N ASN A 335 -28.64 16.57 8.31
CA ASN A 335 -28.51 15.14 8.51
C ASN A 335 -29.39 14.37 7.55
N ILE A 336 -28.90 13.24 7.05
CA ILE A 336 -29.64 12.38 6.13
C ILE A 336 -30.76 11.68 6.89
N LEU A 337 -31.99 11.86 6.40
CA LEU A 337 -33.15 11.18 6.96
C LEU A 337 -33.08 9.67 6.70
N PRO A 338 -33.63 8.82 7.59
CA PRO A 338 -33.59 7.37 7.40
C PRO A 338 -34.16 6.95 6.03
N PHE A 339 -33.45 6.04 5.36
CA PHE A 339 -33.83 5.51 4.05
C PHE A 339 -33.57 4.00 3.97
N GLU A 340 -34.23 3.32 3.05
CA GLU A 340 -33.93 1.91 2.77
C GLU A 340 -32.69 1.82 1.89
N ILE A 341 -31.66 1.10 2.36
CA ILE A 341 -30.40 0.95 1.63
C ILE A 341 -30.64 0.19 0.31
N PRO A 342 -30.38 0.81 -0.86
CA PRO A 342 -30.47 0.15 -2.16
C PRO A 342 -29.53 -1.06 -2.24
N GLU A 343 -29.93 -2.11 -2.96
CA GLU A 343 -29.17 -3.36 -3.07
C GLU A 343 -27.71 -3.12 -3.52
N GLU A 344 -27.52 -2.23 -4.49
CA GLU A 344 -26.23 -1.84 -5.07
C GLU A 344 -25.28 -1.17 -4.06
N LEU A 345 -25.81 -0.53 -3.02
CA LEU A 345 -25.02 0.15 -1.98
C LEU A 345 -24.76 -0.74 -0.75
N ARG A 346 -25.43 -1.89 -0.61
CA ARG A 346 -25.27 -2.77 0.57
C ARG A 346 -23.84 -3.26 0.74
N LYS A 347 -23.23 -3.77 -0.34
CA LYS A 347 -21.83 -4.22 -0.33
C LYS A 347 -20.88 -3.04 -0.11
N PRO A 348 -20.89 -1.95 -0.92
CA PRO A 348 -20.04 -0.79 -0.68
C PRO A 348 -20.10 -0.23 0.74
N LEU A 349 -21.30 -0.08 1.32
CA LEU A 349 -21.46 0.40 2.69
C LEU A 349 -20.91 -0.58 3.72
N THR A 350 -21.08 -1.89 3.50
CA THR A 350 -20.49 -2.91 4.38
C THR A 350 -18.96 -2.80 4.37
N TRP A 351 -18.33 -2.76 3.19
CA TRP A 351 -16.87 -2.57 3.10
C TRP A 351 -16.43 -1.23 3.67
N GLY A 352 -17.18 -0.16 3.41
CA GLY A 352 -16.92 1.16 3.97
C GLY A 352 -16.92 1.17 5.50
N ALA A 353 -17.76 0.37 6.15
CA ALA A 353 -17.72 0.18 7.60
C ALA A 353 -16.41 -0.51 8.04
N TYR A 354 -15.97 -1.56 7.33
CA TYR A 354 -14.70 -2.25 7.63
C TYR A 354 -13.47 -1.37 7.37
N GLU A 355 -13.46 -0.61 6.29
CA GLU A 355 -12.37 0.34 6.00
C GLU A 355 -12.34 1.46 7.03
N ALA A 356 -13.50 2.01 7.43
CA ALA A 356 -13.56 2.97 8.53
C ALA A 356 -12.97 2.44 9.84
N ILE A 357 -13.15 1.14 10.13
CA ILE A 357 -12.49 0.48 11.27
C ILE A 357 -10.96 0.45 11.08
N LYS A 358 -10.46 0.03 9.92
CA LYS A 358 -9.01 -0.02 9.65
C LYS A 358 -8.34 1.36 9.68
N GLU A 359 -9.06 2.40 9.25
CA GLU A 359 -8.62 3.80 9.30
C GLU A 359 -8.66 4.41 10.72
N ASP A 360 -9.17 3.67 11.72
CA ASP A 360 -9.48 4.16 13.07
C ASP A 360 -10.45 5.36 13.09
N ASN A 361 -11.35 5.42 12.08
CA ASN A 361 -12.29 6.50 11.87
C ASN A 361 -13.66 6.18 12.48
N VAL A 362 -13.76 6.37 13.80
CA VAL A 362 -14.99 6.14 14.58
C VAL A 362 -16.21 6.89 14.02
N PRO A 363 -16.14 8.20 13.67
CA PRO A 363 -17.29 8.91 13.10
C PRO A 363 -17.79 8.30 11.79
N LYS A 364 -16.90 7.92 10.86
CA LYS A 364 -17.27 7.27 9.59
C LYS A 364 -17.95 5.93 9.84
N PHE A 365 -17.39 5.11 10.72
CA PHE A 365 -17.98 3.82 11.08
C PHE A 365 -19.37 3.98 11.71
N GLU A 366 -19.50 4.86 12.71
CA GLU A 366 -20.77 5.11 13.40
C GLU A 366 -21.85 5.62 12.45
N PHE A 367 -21.49 6.52 11.55
CA PHE A 367 -22.40 7.02 10.52
C PHE A 367 -22.90 5.89 9.62
N ILE A 368 -21.98 5.11 9.03
CA ILE A 368 -22.33 4.01 8.12
C ILE A 368 -23.15 2.94 8.85
N ASN A 369 -22.73 2.52 10.05
CA ASN A 369 -23.45 1.52 10.84
C ASN A 369 -24.84 2.03 11.27
N GLY A 370 -24.96 3.33 11.55
CA GLY A 370 -26.23 4.01 11.86
C GLY A 370 -27.25 3.99 10.73
N LEU A 371 -26.83 3.77 9.48
CA LEU A 371 -27.74 3.57 8.33
C LEU A 371 -28.45 2.20 8.36
N GLY A 372 -28.07 1.30 9.29
CA GLY A 372 -28.65 -0.04 9.38
C GLY A 372 -28.08 -1.01 8.34
N VAL A 373 -26.80 -0.85 8.00
CA VAL A 373 -26.11 -1.72 7.03
C VAL A 373 -26.08 -3.15 7.54
N VAL A 374 -26.63 -4.05 6.73
CA VAL A 374 -26.68 -5.48 7.02
C VAL A 374 -25.57 -6.16 6.21
N GLU A 375 -24.64 -6.81 6.90
CA GLU A 375 -23.54 -7.54 6.26
C GLU A 375 -24.10 -8.60 5.31
N HIS A 376 -23.54 -8.62 4.09
CA HIS A 376 -23.92 -9.56 3.05
C HIS A 376 -23.41 -10.96 3.38
N ASP A 377 -24.19 -12.01 3.10
CA ASP A 377 -23.84 -13.40 3.46
C ASP A 377 -22.50 -13.87 2.85
N THR A 378 -22.10 -13.32 1.70
CA THR A 378 -20.79 -13.64 1.07
C THR A 378 -19.59 -13.05 1.81
N MET A 379 -19.79 -12.08 2.71
CA MET A 379 -18.74 -11.45 3.50
C MET A 379 -18.47 -12.16 4.81
N SER A 380 -19.49 -12.82 5.35
CA SER A 380 -19.38 -13.59 6.57
C SER A 380 -19.27 -15.06 6.22
N LEU A 381 -18.03 -15.58 6.24
CA LEU A 381 -17.78 -17.02 6.06
C LEU A 381 -18.33 -17.86 7.24
N ASP A 382 -18.62 -17.21 8.37
CA ASP A 382 -19.34 -17.77 9.51
C ASP A 382 -20.81 -17.31 9.53
N LYS A 383 -21.66 -18.06 10.25
CA LYS A 383 -23.00 -17.57 10.60
C LYS A 383 -22.88 -16.28 11.41
N ARG A 384 -23.43 -15.19 10.89
CA ARG A 384 -23.56 -13.93 11.63
C ARG A 384 -24.31 -14.20 12.95
N PRO A 385 -23.83 -13.68 14.09
CA PRO A 385 -24.54 -13.81 15.36
C PRO A 385 -25.97 -13.26 15.25
N GLU A 386 -26.93 -13.93 15.88
CA GLU A 386 -28.34 -13.56 15.84
C GLU A 386 -28.55 -12.14 16.38
N GLY A 387 -29.26 -11.30 15.63
CA GLY A 387 -29.55 -9.91 16.01
C GLY A 387 -28.42 -8.90 15.76
N GLN A 388 -27.28 -9.30 15.19
CA GLN A 388 -26.23 -8.36 14.76
C GLN A 388 -26.40 -7.99 13.29
N ASN A 389 -26.18 -6.72 12.96
CA ASN A 389 -26.19 -6.21 11.59
C ASN A 389 -24.86 -6.50 10.87
N LEU A 390 -23.74 -6.29 11.57
CA LEU A 390 -22.37 -6.58 11.14
C LEU A 390 -21.71 -7.57 12.11
N ASN A 391 -20.80 -8.41 11.62
CA ASN A 391 -20.03 -9.33 12.47
C ASN A 391 -19.04 -8.56 13.36
N LEU A 392 -19.41 -8.38 14.64
CA LEU A 392 -18.62 -7.61 15.60
C LEU A 392 -17.22 -8.19 15.85
N GLN A 393 -17.07 -9.51 15.82
CA GLN A 393 -15.77 -10.14 15.99
C GLN A 393 -14.85 -9.91 14.80
N HIS A 394 -15.40 -9.95 13.58
CA HIS A 394 -14.64 -9.61 12.39
C HIS A 394 -14.16 -8.15 12.41
N LEU A 395 -15.03 -7.22 12.81
CA LEU A 395 -14.65 -5.82 12.98
C LEU A 395 -13.55 -5.66 14.02
N LEU A 396 -13.63 -6.38 15.16
CA LEU A 396 -12.61 -6.32 16.19
C LEU A 396 -11.26 -6.90 15.72
N ASP A 397 -11.28 -7.99 14.96
CA ASP A 397 -10.08 -8.57 14.34
C ASP A 397 -9.43 -7.56 13.39
N LYS A 398 -10.21 -6.90 12.53
CA LYS A 398 -9.70 -5.86 11.61
C LYS A 398 -9.16 -4.63 12.34
N ALA A 399 -9.82 -4.19 13.41
CA ALA A 399 -9.33 -3.11 14.25
C ALA A 399 -7.98 -3.49 14.89
N ALA A 400 -7.85 -4.73 15.38
CA ALA A 400 -6.63 -5.21 16.02
C ALA A 400 -5.47 -5.40 15.04
N GLU A 401 -5.74 -5.93 13.86
CA GLU A 401 -4.79 -6.07 12.74
C GLU A 401 -4.22 -4.70 12.31
N ALA A 402 -5.10 -3.70 12.12
CA ALA A 402 -4.69 -2.37 11.68
C ALA A 402 -4.02 -1.53 12.78
N GLY A 403 -4.33 -1.80 14.06
CA GLY A 403 -3.89 -0.99 15.19
C GLY A 403 -4.86 0.13 15.57
N SER A 404 -6.13 0.01 15.19
CA SER A 404 -7.17 1.02 15.35
C SER A 404 -7.67 1.11 16.79
N VAL A 405 -6.94 1.85 17.63
CA VAL A 405 -7.16 1.93 19.07
C VAL A 405 -8.57 2.44 19.41
N ASN A 406 -9.06 3.48 18.74
CA ASN A 406 -10.37 4.07 19.04
C ASN A 406 -11.50 3.13 18.62
N CYS A 407 -11.36 2.48 17.48
CA CYS A 407 -12.31 1.47 17.01
C CYS A 407 -12.32 0.23 17.90
N VAL A 408 -11.17 -0.26 18.40
CA VAL A 408 -11.13 -1.34 19.41
C VAL A 408 -11.94 -0.93 20.65
N ARG A 409 -11.76 0.31 21.15
CA ARG A 409 -12.53 0.80 22.30
C ARG A 409 -14.03 0.80 22.02
N LEU A 410 -14.41 1.34 20.86
CA LEU A 410 -15.80 1.44 20.45
C LEU A 410 -16.45 0.06 20.38
N LEU A 411 -15.81 -0.89 19.70
CA LEU A 411 -16.34 -2.23 19.47
C LEU A 411 -16.52 -3.00 20.78
N VAL A 412 -15.55 -2.92 21.70
CA VAL A 412 -15.65 -3.62 22.99
C VAL A 412 -16.62 -2.92 23.95
N GLU A 413 -16.54 -1.59 24.10
CA GLU A 413 -17.29 -0.85 25.14
C GLU A 413 -18.75 -0.59 24.76
N LYS A 414 -19.01 -0.25 23.49
CA LYS A 414 -20.36 0.11 23.02
C LYS A 414 -21.08 -1.08 22.41
N TYR A 415 -20.39 -1.86 21.58
CA TYR A 415 -21.00 -2.96 20.84
C TYR A 415 -20.83 -4.33 21.53
N GLY A 416 -19.99 -4.44 22.55
CA GLY A 416 -19.81 -5.66 23.33
C GLY A 416 -19.03 -6.75 22.61
N ALA A 417 -18.13 -6.39 21.69
CA ALA A 417 -17.21 -7.34 21.06
C ALA A 417 -16.31 -7.99 22.13
N ASP A 418 -16.14 -9.31 22.05
CA ASP A 418 -15.39 -10.08 23.04
C ASP A 418 -13.91 -10.19 22.63
N PRO A 419 -12.96 -9.67 23.42
CA PRO A 419 -11.53 -9.70 23.08
C PRO A 419 -10.93 -11.11 23.06
N ASN A 420 -11.61 -12.11 23.62
CA ASN A 420 -11.15 -13.49 23.70
C ASN A 420 -11.82 -14.42 22.69
N LYS A 421 -12.80 -13.93 21.91
CA LYS A 421 -13.43 -14.71 20.84
C LYS A 421 -12.76 -14.49 19.50
N HIS A 422 -12.92 -15.46 18.62
CA HIS A 422 -12.50 -15.39 17.22
C HIS A 422 -13.68 -15.73 16.31
N ARG A 423 -13.54 -15.42 15.03
CA ARG A 423 -14.38 -16.00 13.96
C ARG A 423 -13.60 -17.02 13.15
N LEU A 424 -14.28 -17.95 12.50
CA LEU A 424 -13.76 -18.87 11.50
C LEU A 424 -14.14 -18.42 10.08
N PRO A 425 -13.33 -18.80 9.09
CA PRO A 425 -11.87 -18.70 9.12
C PRO A 425 -11.41 -17.23 9.26
N PRO A 426 -10.25 -16.92 9.88
CA PRO A 426 -9.13 -17.84 10.14
C PRO A 426 -9.00 -18.37 11.58
N GLY A 427 -9.92 -18.06 12.50
CA GLY A 427 -9.85 -18.53 13.89
C GLY A 427 -8.87 -17.76 14.78
N MET A 428 -8.40 -16.60 14.32
CA MET A 428 -7.43 -15.79 15.03
C MET A 428 -8.14 -14.88 16.02
N LYS A 429 -7.56 -14.71 17.21
CA LYS A 429 -8.09 -13.81 18.25
C LYS A 429 -7.51 -12.39 18.07
N PRO A 430 -8.20 -11.34 18.53
CA PRO A 430 -7.73 -9.95 18.41
C PRO A 430 -6.30 -9.72 18.93
N LEU A 431 -5.94 -10.32 20.08
CA LEU A 431 -4.60 -10.17 20.65
C LEU A 431 -3.51 -10.77 19.74
N TYR A 432 -3.81 -11.86 19.03
CA TYR A 432 -2.88 -12.48 18.09
C TYR A 432 -2.62 -11.56 16.89
N TRP A 433 -3.67 -10.97 16.32
CA TRP A 433 -3.57 -10.01 15.21
C TRP A 433 -2.74 -8.79 15.60
N ALA A 434 -3.05 -8.16 16.73
CA ALA A 434 -2.31 -6.99 17.19
C ALA A 434 -0.84 -7.30 17.47
N ALA A 435 -0.56 -8.48 18.04
CA ALA A 435 0.81 -8.90 18.35
C ALA A 435 1.65 -9.14 17.09
N GLY A 436 1.15 -9.94 16.14
CA GLY A 436 1.88 -10.25 14.90
C GLY A 436 2.03 -9.07 13.95
N ASN A 437 1.18 -8.05 14.06
CA ASN A 437 1.24 -6.80 13.28
C ASN A 437 1.99 -5.67 13.95
N ASP A 438 2.62 -5.94 15.09
CA ASP A 438 3.37 -4.95 15.85
C ASP A 438 2.54 -3.71 16.24
N LYS A 439 1.36 -3.96 16.81
CA LYS A 439 0.42 -2.93 17.31
C LYS A 439 0.44 -2.86 18.84
N PRO A 440 1.51 -2.36 19.47
CA PRO A 440 1.72 -2.44 20.91
C PRO A 440 0.65 -1.71 21.74
N GLU A 441 0.09 -0.61 21.22
CA GLU A 441 -1.01 0.11 21.90
C GLU A 441 -2.28 -0.72 21.97
N VAL A 442 -2.62 -1.48 20.93
CA VAL A 442 -3.76 -2.38 20.93
C VAL A 442 -3.49 -3.59 21.82
N VAL A 443 -2.28 -4.17 21.76
CA VAL A 443 -1.86 -5.24 22.68
C VAL A 443 -2.05 -4.82 24.13
N ARG A 444 -1.52 -3.64 24.50
CA ARG A 444 -1.68 -3.06 25.83
C ARG A 444 -3.16 -2.91 26.20
N LEU A 445 -3.94 -2.30 25.30
CA LEU A 445 -5.35 -2.02 25.53
C LEU A 445 -6.18 -3.29 25.79
N LEU A 446 -5.99 -4.31 24.94
CA LEU A 446 -6.68 -5.59 25.04
C LEU A 446 -6.38 -6.29 26.37
N ILE A 447 -5.11 -6.29 26.81
CA ILE A 447 -4.69 -6.93 28.06
C ILE A 447 -5.16 -6.13 29.28
N GLU A 448 -4.78 -4.85 29.38
CA GLU A 448 -5.01 -4.06 30.60
C GLU A 448 -6.46 -3.70 30.84
N LYS A 449 -7.21 -3.38 29.78
CA LYS A 449 -8.56 -2.82 29.91
C LYS A 449 -9.63 -3.87 29.68
N TYR A 450 -9.40 -4.80 28.75
CA TYR A 450 -10.44 -5.72 28.30
C TYR A 450 -10.19 -7.18 28.72
N GLY A 451 -9.09 -7.47 29.42
CA GLY A 451 -8.84 -8.80 29.97
C GLY A 451 -8.63 -9.86 28.90
N ALA A 452 -7.97 -9.49 27.79
CA ALA A 452 -7.54 -10.46 26.79
C ALA A 452 -6.57 -11.46 27.41
N ASP A 453 -6.89 -12.74 27.24
CA ASP A 453 -6.16 -13.86 27.81
C ASP A 453 -4.91 -14.14 26.98
N ILE A 454 -3.77 -13.79 27.57
CA ILE A 454 -2.45 -13.88 26.94
C ILE A 454 -2.01 -15.32 26.64
N HIS A 455 -2.65 -16.33 27.25
CA HIS A 455 -2.31 -17.75 27.06
C HIS A 455 -3.02 -18.39 25.89
N LEU A 456 -4.09 -17.77 25.39
CA LEU A 456 -4.87 -18.35 24.30
C LEU A 456 -4.07 -18.39 23.00
N GLY A 457 -4.09 -19.55 22.36
CA GLY A 457 -3.51 -19.78 21.05
C GLY A 457 -4.38 -19.27 19.89
N SER A 458 -3.75 -19.14 18.72
CA SER A 458 -4.42 -18.92 17.44
C SER A 458 -5.13 -20.14 16.90
N GLY A 459 -6.16 -19.90 16.09
CA GLY A 459 -6.91 -20.92 15.37
C GLY A 459 -8.01 -21.54 16.23
N SER A 460 -8.56 -22.65 15.75
CA SER A 460 -9.54 -23.46 16.50
C SER A 460 -8.91 -24.24 17.67
N TYR A 461 -7.60 -24.11 17.89
CA TYR A 461 -6.85 -24.90 18.87
C TYR A 461 -6.50 -24.02 20.08
N ALA A 462 -6.95 -24.41 21.27
CA ALA A 462 -6.60 -23.70 22.50
C ALA A 462 -5.08 -23.69 22.77
N THR A 463 -4.37 -24.72 22.28
CA THR A 463 -2.92 -24.90 22.36
C THR A 463 -2.14 -24.34 21.16
N GLY A 464 -2.81 -23.67 20.22
CA GLY A 464 -2.16 -23.06 19.05
C GLY A 464 -1.13 -21.98 19.39
N PRO A 465 -0.43 -21.42 18.41
CA PRO A 465 0.57 -20.36 18.64
C PRO A 465 0.01 -19.19 19.45
N THR A 466 0.72 -18.76 20.51
CA THR A 466 0.28 -17.61 21.33
C THR A 466 0.55 -16.29 20.62
N ALA A 467 -0.01 -15.20 21.13
CA ALA A 467 0.34 -13.86 20.69
C ALA A 467 1.86 -13.57 20.78
N LEU A 468 2.53 -14.08 21.82
CA LEU A 468 3.98 -13.95 21.98
C LEU A 468 4.74 -14.73 20.92
N PHE A 469 4.30 -15.96 20.59
CA PHE A 469 4.86 -16.74 19.51
C PHE A 469 4.81 -15.97 18.17
N ALA A 470 3.65 -15.43 17.83
CA ALA A 470 3.46 -14.68 16.58
C ALA A 470 4.37 -13.45 16.50
N ALA A 471 4.44 -12.66 17.57
CA ALA A 471 5.28 -11.47 17.62
C ALA A 471 6.78 -11.80 17.39
N ILE A 472 7.26 -12.93 17.90
CA ILE A 472 8.64 -13.39 17.66
C ILE A 472 8.84 -13.83 16.20
N ALA A 473 7.91 -14.64 15.67
CA ALA A 473 7.98 -15.18 14.31
C ALA A 473 7.99 -14.05 13.27
N PHE A 474 7.13 -13.04 13.45
CA PHE A 474 6.97 -11.90 12.55
C PHE A 474 7.89 -10.70 12.86
N LYS A 475 8.75 -10.79 13.88
CA LYS A 475 9.67 -9.72 14.29
C LYS A 475 8.97 -8.43 14.71
N SER A 476 7.83 -8.57 15.38
CA SER A 476 7.05 -7.48 15.97
C SER A 476 7.64 -7.07 17.31
N LEU A 477 8.76 -6.33 17.29
CA LEU A 477 9.65 -6.16 18.45
C LEU A 477 8.98 -5.41 19.60
N GLU A 478 8.19 -4.39 19.27
CA GLU A 478 7.46 -3.56 20.22
C GLU A 478 6.34 -4.36 20.88
N SER A 479 5.64 -5.19 20.10
CA SER A 479 4.66 -6.16 20.63
C SER A 479 5.31 -7.23 21.50
N VAL A 480 6.49 -7.77 21.15
CA VAL A 480 7.24 -8.68 22.03
C VAL A 480 7.55 -7.99 23.36
N ALA A 481 8.11 -6.78 23.31
CA ALA A 481 8.42 -6.03 24.53
C ALA A 481 7.18 -5.77 25.39
N MET A 482 6.05 -5.47 24.77
CA MET A 482 4.78 -5.25 25.46
C MET A 482 4.28 -6.55 26.13
N LEU A 483 4.22 -7.66 25.39
CA LEU A 483 3.76 -8.95 25.90
C LEU A 483 4.62 -9.45 27.06
N LEU A 484 5.95 -9.33 26.97
CA LEU A 484 6.86 -9.71 28.06
C LEU A 484 6.60 -8.90 29.35
N ARG A 485 6.31 -7.59 29.24
CA ARG A 485 5.99 -6.76 30.42
C ARG A 485 4.72 -7.20 31.15
N TYR A 486 3.73 -7.67 30.40
CA TYR A 486 2.47 -8.19 30.94
C TYR A 486 2.54 -9.67 31.34
N GLY A 487 3.75 -10.26 31.36
CA GLY A 487 3.93 -11.63 31.80
C GLY A 487 3.56 -12.65 30.72
N GLY A 488 3.84 -12.34 29.45
CA GLY A 488 3.61 -13.21 28.30
C GLY A 488 4.04 -14.65 28.56
N PRO A 489 3.24 -15.65 28.15
CA PRO A 489 3.48 -17.03 28.50
C PRO A 489 4.68 -17.61 27.76
N VAL A 490 5.57 -18.27 28.50
CA VAL A 490 6.71 -19.01 27.96
C VAL A 490 6.65 -20.48 28.39
N ASP A 491 7.07 -21.37 27.51
CA ASP A 491 7.12 -22.82 27.78
C ASP A 491 8.41 -23.20 28.51
N TYR A 492 9.48 -22.44 28.31
CA TYR A 492 10.78 -22.64 28.95
C TYR A 492 11.49 -21.31 29.18
N ILE A 493 12.17 -21.20 30.32
CA ILE A 493 13.09 -20.11 30.63
C ILE A 493 14.33 -20.68 31.31
N ASN A 494 15.50 -20.28 30.82
CA ASN A 494 16.78 -20.67 31.38
C ASN A 494 16.95 -20.10 32.80
N GLU A 495 17.49 -20.90 33.73
CA GLU A 495 17.72 -20.51 35.13
C GLU A 495 18.68 -19.32 35.28
N GLU A 496 19.64 -19.13 34.37
CA GLU A 496 20.53 -17.97 34.35
C GLU A 496 19.77 -16.67 34.09
N ILE A 497 18.72 -16.73 33.27
CA ILE A 497 17.83 -15.59 33.00
C ILE A 497 16.96 -15.30 34.22
N ARG A 498 16.41 -16.34 34.87
CA ARG A 498 15.65 -16.18 36.12
C ARG A 498 16.48 -15.56 37.25
N SER A 499 17.76 -15.92 37.30
CA SER A 499 18.70 -15.49 38.36
C SER A 499 19.66 -14.40 37.91
N ILE A 500 19.29 -13.62 36.87
CA ILE A 500 20.13 -12.60 36.26
C ILE A 500 20.73 -11.65 37.31
N SER A 501 22.05 -11.55 37.30
CA SER A 501 22.84 -10.74 38.24
C SER A 501 23.90 -9.88 37.55
N SER A 502 24.15 -10.12 36.26
CA SER A 502 25.01 -9.32 35.40
C SER A 502 24.38 -9.19 34.01
N PRO A 503 24.72 -8.16 33.22
CA PRO A 503 24.24 -8.07 31.84
C PRO A 503 24.59 -9.30 31.01
N MET A 504 23.65 -9.78 30.20
CA MET A 504 23.85 -10.95 29.33
C MET A 504 23.05 -10.82 28.03
N THR A 505 23.37 -11.64 27.03
CA THR A 505 22.50 -11.79 25.86
C THR A 505 21.64 -13.03 25.99
N ALA A 506 20.44 -12.95 25.43
CA ALA A 506 19.52 -14.08 25.40
C ALA A 506 18.77 -14.08 24.09
N ILE A 507 18.13 -15.20 23.77
CA ILE A 507 17.18 -15.29 22.67
C ILE A 507 15.82 -15.71 23.18
N LEU A 508 14.78 -15.15 22.57
CA LEU A 508 13.42 -15.64 22.70
C LEU A 508 13.07 -16.32 21.38
N LEU A 509 12.90 -17.64 21.44
CA LEU A 509 12.72 -18.52 20.30
C LEU A 509 11.26 -18.99 20.23
N ALA A 510 10.63 -18.82 19.08
CA ALA A 510 9.36 -19.44 18.73
C ALA A 510 9.66 -20.68 17.88
N GLN A 511 9.28 -21.86 18.33
CA GLN A 511 9.52 -23.09 17.56
C GLN A 511 8.37 -24.07 17.68
N MET A 512 8.33 -25.03 16.75
CA MET A 512 7.42 -26.16 16.82
C MET A 512 8.15 -27.33 17.47
N ASP A 513 7.71 -27.74 18.66
CA ASP A 513 8.14 -28.96 19.34
C ASP A 513 7.18 -30.09 18.95
N GLY A 514 7.46 -30.74 17.82
CA GLY A 514 6.49 -31.60 17.14
C GLY A 514 5.32 -30.76 16.60
N THR A 515 4.09 -31.08 16.99
CA THR A 515 2.89 -30.29 16.64
C THR A 515 2.63 -29.13 17.59
N LYS A 516 3.35 -29.06 18.72
CA LYS A 516 3.10 -28.05 19.75
C LYS A 516 3.94 -26.79 19.52
N PRO A 517 3.33 -25.62 19.33
CA PRO A 517 4.06 -24.36 19.30
C PRO A 517 4.58 -24.03 20.69
N SER A 518 5.86 -23.66 20.80
CA SER A 518 6.50 -23.31 22.07
C SER A 518 7.29 -22.01 22.00
N VAL A 519 7.33 -21.29 23.12
CA VAL A 519 8.20 -20.12 23.30
C VAL A 519 9.27 -20.44 24.34
N ARG A 520 10.53 -20.39 23.94
CA ARG A 520 11.69 -20.71 24.78
C ARG A 520 12.57 -19.48 24.98
N PHE A 521 12.94 -19.21 26.23
CA PHE A 521 13.82 -18.10 26.59
C PHE A 521 15.20 -18.66 27.01
N GLU A 522 16.19 -18.52 26.12
CA GLU A 522 17.47 -19.22 26.19
C GLU A 522 18.65 -18.25 26.40
N ALA A 523 19.59 -18.64 27.27
CA ALA A 523 20.81 -17.91 27.60
C ALA A 523 21.98 -18.29 26.67
N ASP A 524 23.06 -17.51 26.74
CA ASP A 524 24.20 -17.44 25.81
C ASP A 524 24.65 -18.79 25.18
N ASP A 525 24.84 -19.87 25.94
CA ASP A 525 25.34 -21.15 25.38
C ASP A 525 24.32 -21.86 24.45
N GLU A 526 23.05 -21.91 24.83
CA GLU A 526 21.98 -22.47 23.99
C GLU A 526 21.58 -21.49 22.88
N ALA A 527 21.59 -20.19 23.21
CA ALA A 527 21.37 -19.13 22.26
C ALA A 527 22.37 -19.18 21.09
N GLU A 528 23.64 -19.47 21.38
CA GLU A 528 24.68 -19.59 20.35
C GLU A 528 24.45 -20.80 19.45
N LYS A 529 24.05 -21.95 20.02
CA LYS A 529 23.67 -23.12 19.20
C LYS A 529 22.49 -22.81 18.28
N THR A 530 21.48 -22.11 18.79
CA THR A 530 20.32 -21.69 18.01
C THR A 530 20.71 -20.68 16.92
N ARG A 531 21.60 -19.72 17.21
CA ARG A 531 22.16 -18.80 16.21
C ARG A 531 22.88 -19.57 15.11
N ILE A 532 23.78 -20.49 15.45
CA ILE A 532 24.52 -21.33 14.49
C ILE A 532 23.55 -22.17 13.65
N LYS A 533 22.54 -22.78 14.28
CA LYS A 533 21.51 -23.58 13.59
C LYS A 533 20.77 -22.79 12.51
N PHE A 534 20.60 -21.48 12.73
CA PHE A 534 19.84 -20.59 11.86
C PHE A 534 20.71 -19.58 11.09
N ASP A 535 22.04 -19.65 11.19
CA ASP A 535 22.99 -18.85 10.40
C ASP A 535 23.14 -19.45 8.99
N ASP A 536 22.03 -19.47 8.25
CA ASP A 536 21.96 -19.85 6.85
C ASP A 536 21.47 -18.64 6.06
N TRP A 537 22.23 -18.22 5.04
CA TRP A 537 21.85 -17.11 4.15
C TRP A 537 20.53 -17.37 3.40
N LYS A 538 20.06 -18.62 3.35
CA LYS A 538 18.73 -18.99 2.83
C LYS A 538 17.61 -18.75 3.83
N ASN A 539 17.91 -18.65 5.12
CA ASN A 539 16.95 -18.39 6.19
C ASN A 539 17.04 -16.94 6.65
N LEU A 540 16.45 -16.04 5.87
CA LEU A 540 16.48 -14.60 6.13
C LEU A 540 15.58 -14.15 7.29
N ASN A 541 14.72 -15.03 7.82
CA ASN A 541 13.82 -14.72 8.93
C ASN A 541 13.73 -15.87 9.93
N PRO A 542 14.81 -16.12 10.70
CA PRO A 542 14.79 -17.20 11.68
C PRO A 542 13.84 -16.88 12.84
N PRO A 543 13.22 -17.87 13.49
CA PRO A 543 12.05 -17.65 14.34
C PRO A 543 12.43 -17.28 15.78
N TYR A 544 13.43 -16.42 15.97
CA TYR A 544 13.83 -15.90 17.28
C TYR A 544 14.06 -14.38 17.24
N VAL A 545 14.12 -13.76 18.42
CA VAL A 545 14.61 -12.39 18.62
C VAL A 545 15.71 -12.39 19.67
N CYS A 546 16.61 -11.41 19.60
CA CYS A 546 17.71 -11.24 20.55
C CYS A 546 17.31 -10.23 21.63
N LEU A 547 17.68 -10.50 22.88
CA LEU A 547 17.47 -9.61 24.01
C LEU A 547 18.80 -9.27 24.66
N ASP A 548 19.04 -7.98 24.90
CA ASP A 548 20.11 -7.53 25.79
C ASP A 548 19.48 -7.31 27.17
N LEU A 549 19.82 -8.19 28.13
CA LEU A 549 19.23 -8.18 29.46
C LEU A 549 20.17 -7.50 30.46
N VAL A 550 19.58 -6.76 31.40
CA VAL A 550 20.26 -6.16 32.56
C VAL A 550 19.62 -6.64 33.87
N PRO A 551 20.29 -6.55 35.03
CA PRO A 551 19.73 -7.02 36.30
C PRO A 551 18.35 -6.41 36.66
N GLU A 552 18.06 -5.18 36.21
CA GLU A 552 16.76 -4.52 36.39
C GLU A 552 15.62 -5.22 35.64
N ASP A 553 15.92 -5.98 34.58
CA ASP A 553 14.93 -6.74 33.82
C ASP A 553 14.33 -7.89 34.63
N ARG A 554 14.97 -8.28 35.73
CA ARG A 554 14.45 -9.29 36.66
C ARG A 554 13.01 -9.01 37.08
N GLU A 555 12.64 -7.73 37.25
CA GLU A 555 11.31 -7.34 37.69
C GLU A 555 10.19 -7.82 36.76
N TRP A 556 10.39 -7.77 35.44
CA TRP A 556 9.40 -8.26 34.47
C TRP A 556 9.63 -9.72 34.11
N ILE A 557 10.86 -10.23 34.21
CA ILE A 557 11.16 -11.65 34.04
C ILE A 557 10.41 -12.48 35.10
N ASP A 558 10.39 -12.01 36.35
CA ASP A 558 9.66 -12.65 37.45
C ASP A 558 8.13 -12.63 37.26
N ARG A 559 7.62 -11.76 36.36
CA ARG A 559 6.20 -11.72 35.98
C ARG A 559 5.84 -12.67 34.83
N LEU A 560 6.83 -13.22 34.13
CA LEU A 560 6.56 -14.15 33.03
C LEU A 560 5.81 -15.38 33.55
N GLN A 561 4.78 -15.76 32.82
CA GLN A 561 3.92 -16.86 33.20
C GLN A 561 4.43 -18.14 32.53
N ALA A 562 4.46 -19.24 33.27
CA ALA A 562 4.57 -20.54 32.63
C ALA A 562 3.30 -20.74 31.78
N ARG A 563 3.48 -21.17 30.54
CA ARG A 563 2.33 -21.46 29.68
C ARG A 563 1.41 -22.47 30.35
N ARG A 564 0.12 -22.14 30.43
CA ARG A 564 -0.87 -23.01 31.06
C ARG A 564 -0.88 -24.42 30.46
N PRO A 565 -1.15 -25.45 31.27
CA PRO A 565 -1.20 -26.82 30.79
C PRO A 565 -2.37 -26.98 29.80
N THR A 566 -2.21 -27.92 28.86
CA THR A 566 -3.19 -28.20 27.81
C THR A 566 -4.60 -28.40 28.36
N GLU A 567 -4.75 -29.09 29.49
CA GLU A 567 -6.06 -29.37 30.10
C GLU A 567 -6.81 -28.10 30.55
N GLU A 568 -6.10 -27.13 31.13
CA GLU A 568 -6.71 -25.87 31.55
C GLU A 568 -7.09 -24.99 30.34
N LEU A 569 -6.27 -25.03 29.28
CA LEU A 569 -6.55 -24.34 28.03
C LEU A 569 -7.75 -24.97 27.30
N ARG A 570 -7.98 -26.28 27.44
CA ARG A 570 -9.15 -26.98 26.89
C ARG A 570 -10.44 -26.55 27.55
N GLU A 571 -10.45 -26.43 28.89
CA GLU A 571 -11.65 -26.02 29.64
C GLU A 571 -12.08 -24.58 29.34
N THR A 572 -11.12 -23.74 28.93
CA THR A 572 -11.32 -22.30 28.73
C THR A 572 -11.47 -21.89 27.26
N GLY A 573 -11.19 -22.79 26.30
CA GLY A 573 -11.21 -22.49 24.86
C GLY A 573 -12.57 -22.77 24.18
N GLU A 574 -13.21 -21.74 23.62
CA GLU A 574 -14.29 -21.95 22.64
C GLU A 574 -13.77 -22.78 21.45
N ASN A 575 -14.41 -23.92 21.18
CA ASN A 575 -14.07 -24.87 20.10
C ASN A 575 -12.71 -25.57 20.21
N ALA A 576 -12.16 -25.77 21.42
CA ALA A 576 -10.90 -26.48 21.65
C ALA A 576 -10.88 -27.88 21.01
N ARG A 577 -10.35 -27.98 19.79
CA ARG A 577 -9.96 -29.24 19.16
C ARG A 577 -8.48 -29.49 19.43
N ASP A 578 -8.07 -30.76 19.45
CA ASP A 578 -6.67 -31.14 19.54
C ASP A 578 -6.01 -31.09 18.15
N LEU A 579 -4.68 -30.91 18.12
CA LEU A 579 -3.83 -31.55 17.12
C LEU A 579 -3.29 -32.80 17.81
N ASP A 580 -4.06 -33.89 17.88
CA ASP A 580 -3.63 -35.11 18.57
C ASP A 580 -2.37 -35.67 17.88
N GLU A 581 -1.40 -36.19 18.63
CA GLU A 581 -0.21 -36.85 18.09
C GLU A 581 -0.60 -38.06 17.23
N GLU A 582 -1.71 -38.73 17.54
CA GLU A 582 -2.27 -39.81 16.71
C GLU A 582 -2.97 -39.28 15.44
N GLU A 583 -3.60 -38.09 15.45
CA GLU A 583 -4.14 -37.46 14.23
C GLU A 583 -3.04 -36.86 13.35
N ALA A 584 -1.94 -36.38 13.96
CA ALA A 584 -0.77 -35.88 13.24
C ALA A 584 0.04 -37.03 12.64
N LYS A 585 0.23 -38.13 13.38
CA LYS A 585 0.81 -39.37 12.85
C LYS A 585 -0.09 -40.03 11.82
N LYS A 586 -1.42 -40.04 12.00
CA LYS A 586 -2.33 -40.46 10.93
C LYS A 586 -2.19 -39.58 9.71
N ARG A 587 -2.02 -38.26 9.84
CA ARG A 587 -1.75 -37.39 8.70
C ARG A 587 -0.40 -37.65 8.04
N GLU A 588 0.66 -37.89 8.82
CA GLU A 588 1.98 -38.26 8.27
C GLU A 588 1.97 -39.66 7.63
N GLU A 589 1.26 -40.64 8.20
CA GLU A 589 1.09 -42.00 7.68
C GLU A 589 0.07 -42.08 6.53
N GLU A 590 -0.95 -41.21 6.48
CA GLU A 590 -1.88 -41.04 5.35
C GLU A 590 -1.22 -40.25 4.21
N GLU A 591 -0.32 -39.31 4.49
CA GLU A 591 0.52 -38.60 3.49
C GLU A 591 1.62 -39.50 2.90
N GLU A 592 2.07 -40.54 3.62
CA GLU A 592 3.04 -41.54 3.13
C GLU A 592 2.39 -42.85 2.63
N GLY A 593 1.10 -43.10 2.90
CA GLY A 593 0.49 -44.43 2.81
C GLY A 593 -0.57 -44.69 1.75
N ASP A 594 -1.40 -43.72 1.35
CA ASP A 594 -2.37 -43.88 0.25
C ASP A 594 -2.79 -42.51 -0.31
N ASP A 595 -2.53 -42.32 -1.60
CA ASP A 595 -3.02 -41.24 -2.47
C ASP A 595 -4.54 -41.36 -2.68
N ASP A 596 -5.31 -41.24 -1.61
CA ASP A 596 -6.78 -41.10 -1.64
C ASP A 596 -7.18 -40.01 -0.63
N GLY A 597 -6.79 -38.78 -0.96
CA GLY A 597 -6.89 -37.57 -0.15
C GLY A 597 -8.25 -37.28 0.50
N ILE A 598 -8.36 -37.53 1.81
CA ILE A 598 -9.42 -36.97 2.66
C ILE A 598 -8.79 -36.36 3.92
N ASP A 599 -8.40 -35.10 3.81
CA ASP A 599 -7.99 -34.21 4.91
C ASP A 599 -9.23 -33.74 5.72
N PRO A 600 -9.27 -33.83 7.06
CA PRO A 600 -10.38 -33.34 7.88
C PRO A 600 -10.66 -31.82 7.81
N ARG A 601 -9.77 -31.02 7.19
CA ARG A 601 -10.07 -29.64 6.74
C ARG A 601 -11.17 -29.61 5.64
N ILE A 602 -11.51 -30.76 5.06
CA ILE A 602 -12.55 -31.01 4.04
C ILE A 602 -13.94 -31.26 4.68
N LEU A 603 -14.11 -31.09 6.01
CA LEU A 603 -15.45 -31.06 6.62
C LEU A 603 -16.19 -29.72 6.48
N MET A 604 -15.58 -28.71 5.85
CA MET A 604 -16.35 -27.67 5.18
C MET A 604 -16.86 -28.24 3.86
N ASN A 605 -18.16 -28.09 3.56
CA ASN A 605 -18.75 -28.49 2.28
C ASN A 605 -17.77 -28.19 1.14
N SER A 606 -17.48 -29.20 0.32
CA SER A 606 -16.50 -29.15 -0.77
C SER A 606 -16.53 -27.79 -1.46
N PHE A 607 -15.49 -26.97 -1.23
CA PHE A 607 -15.24 -25.83 -2.11
C PHE A 607 -15.04 -26.41 -3.52
N PRO A 608 -15.71 -25.89 -4.56
CA PRO A 608 -15.44 -26.32 -5.92
C PRO A 608 -13.93 -26.26 -6.19
N ALA A 609 -13.41 -27.31 -6.84
CA ALA A 609 -12.00 -27.45 -7.14
C ALA A 609 -11.42 -26.16 -7.74
N PRO A 610 -10.10 -25.88 -7.57
CA PRO A 610 -9.49 -24.64 -8.03
C PRO A 610 -9.78 -24.34 -9.50
N GLU A 611 -9.98 -25.34 -10.35
CA GLU A 611 -10.22 -25.17 -11.78
C GLU A 611 -11.64 -24.68 -12.14
N PRO A 612 -12.74 -25.30 -11.65
CA PRO A 612 -14.09 -24.73 -11.85
C PRO A 612 -14.25 -23.37 -11.16
N ARG A 613 -13.64 -23.16 -9.98
CA ARG A 613 -13.71 -21.86 -9.29
C ARG A 613 -12.79 -20.81 -9.90
N GLN A 614 -11.62 -21.17 -10.46
CA GLN A 614 -10.83 -20.25 -11.28
C GLN A 614 -11.54 -19.91 -12.58
N SER A 615 -12.28 -20.84 -13.17
CA SER A 615 -13.12 -20.56 -14.33
C SER A 615 -14.25 -19.59 -13.98
N GLU A 616 -14.91 -19.74 -12.83
CA GLU A 616 -15.89 -18.79 -12.28
C GLU A 616 -15.25 -17.43 -11.91
N LEU A 617 -14.13 -17.42 -11.18
CA LEU A 617 -13.41 -16.22 -10.75
C LEU A 617 -12.75 -15.45 -11.90
N ARG A 618 -12.37 -16.14 -12.99
CA ARG A 618 -11.85 -15.50 -14.22
C ARG A 618 -12.97 -15.01 -15.15
N SER A 619 -14.21 -15.42 -14.91
CA SER A 619 -15.37 -15.00 -15.72
C SER A 619 -16.29 -14.00 -15.01
N ASP A 620 -16.08 -13.77 -13.71
CA ASP A 620 -16.79 -12.78 -12.90
C ASP A 620 -15.83 -11.65 -12.43
N PRO A 621 -15.85 -10.48 -13.09
CA PRO A 621 -14.96 -9.36 -12.76
C PRO A 621 -15.20 -8.76 -11.36
N ASP A 622 -16.29 -9.12 -10.66
CA ASP A 622 -16.61 -8.63 -9.32
C ASP A 622 -16.01 -9.48 -8.18
N LEU A 623 -15.39 -10.63 -8.49
CA LEU A 623 -14.94 -11.63 -7.49
C LEU A 623 -13.41 -11.78 -7.36
N LEU A 624 -12.62 -10.98 -8.07
CA LEU A 624 -11.16 -10.92 -7.91
C LEU A 624 -10.77 -9.72 -7.04
N PRO A 625 -10.60 -9.87 -5.71
CA PRO A 625 -9.82 -8.90 -4.97
C PRO A 625 -8.37 -8.97 -5.46
N GLU A 626 -7.79 -7.83 -5.82
CA GLU A 626 -6.36 -7.67 -6.05
C GLU A 626 -5.59 -8.36 -4.91
N PHE A 627 -4.96 -9.50 -5.20
CA PHE A 627 -4.02 -10.10 -4.27
C PHE A 627 -2.74 -9.27 -4.30
N LYS A 628 -2.61 -8.33 -3.35
CA LYS A 628 -1.36 -7.66 -3.03
C LYS A 628 -0.64 -8.45 -1.94
N PRO A 629 0.52 -9.06 -2.20
CA PRO A 629 1.29 -9.76 -1.18
C PRO A 629 1.71 -8.78 -0.07
N TRP A 630 1.32 -9.08 1.16
CA TRP A 630 1.47 -8.24 2.35
C TRP A 630 2.90 -8.23 2.95
N LEU A 631 3.94 -8.38 2.12
CA LEU A 631 5.32 -8.59 2.56
C LEU A 631 6.36 -7.80 1.74
N VAL A 632 6.00 -6.60 1.27
CA VAL A 632 6.97 -5.61 0.79
C VAL A 632 6.80 -4.34 1.62
N PRO A 633 7.81 -3.92 2.39
CA PRO A 633 7.76 -2.65 3.10
C PRO A 633 7.72 -1.49 2.07
N VAL A 634 6.88 -0.49 2.35
CA VAL A 634 6.87 0.80 1.63
C VAL A 634 8.09 1.62 2.05
#